data_AF-A0A2V9DEA8-F1
#
_entry.id   AF-A0A2V9DEA8-F1
#
_cell.length_a   1.000
_cell.length_b   1.000
_cell.length_c   1.000
_cell.angle_alpha   90.00
_cell.angle_beta   90.00
_cell.angle_gamma   90.00
#
_symmetry.space_group_name_H-M   'P 1'
#
loop_
_entity.id
_entity.type
_entity.pdbx_description
1 polymer ?
#
loop_
_entity_poly.entity_id
_entity_poly.type
_entity_poly.pdbx_seq_one_letter_code
_entity_poly.pdbx_strand_id
1 'polypeptide(L)'
;MPAKTSGGFLMALLGHLFQPWRSRNFVILVLFLSLPLGFAPPAFGQNPTNVSTLVFPPNNAVNVDPSKPFGWTLVSGADAYYLYVGTTAGMKDVYDSGELAVTTIRVPGLVSGKQYYVRLWTRYGGVWRYVDSAFTAGTGIAFLLYPQENATYIDPYVTFRWTSLSEAQAFYLYVGTSVGAKDAYDSGSTNQTSLLVTSLSANTQYYVRLWTEISGIWKYVDSTFRTGTGIARLIQPQDNAVDVDPHLPFSWTAVADAQAYYLYVGSSMGAKDVYDSGHTLNTNGKVPGLRTGQKYYVRLWTEKASVWSYVDSTFYTGTGIARLIYPQDKATAVDPNLTLSWSTVPDAITYYLYVGTTLGGKDVGDSGETKASSWSVSSLVAGKTYYVRLWTKKSSGWLYADSSFVTGTGIGTLIYPADKAVDVDITVAFSWTSILDAQVYYLYVGSARGAKDVYDGGETTVTSAAVTGLVSGTQYYVRLWTKKAGAWNYRDSTFQAGSGIARLSYPQDDAVNVDPYVPFTWNAVPNVGAYYLYVGSTPGAKDVFNSGEVSNTSIPVWGLVPGQNYFARLWTKKNARWYISDTTFQTAPGNLPDQTNFYQTVQNLTAQVRGMTEGPTNKPLAGSPLTSQVASRGITNATCLDYATVLTELLYQNHISARLRVITFNGTSFDAHTLTEYYDPFWGKWAVADPTFGVTYSDDATRRGQSVEDISQYVLSRQFSSIAVRPVTSYGTYFLTNYYMDPVLLYLNVVPPNGSLADIANNPPDDFPTLQTENVVVGVSGVYLFRFSNQLETATISNSGTLLQVQPEDSTTWSASVYLSDGWSFVSAPQDLQIFTLRRVLF
;
A
#
# COMPACT_ATOMS: atom_id res chain seq x y z
N MET A 1 23.77 40.52 58.12
CA MET A 1 24.38 41.67 57.41
C MET A 1 23.67 41.87 56.06
N PRO A 2 23.76 43.04 55.40
CA PRO A 2 22.85 43.50 54.32
C PRO A 2 23.28 42.99 52.92
N ALA A 3 22.71 43.37 51.75
CA ALA A 3 21.98 44.57 51.28
C ALA A 3 20.91 44.21 50.20
N LYS A 4 19.74 44.85 50.07
CA LYS A 4 19.35 46.29 49.86
C LYS A 4 19.59 46.78 48.41
N THR A 5 18.78 47.66 47.78
CA THR A 5 17.66 48.58 48.16
C THR A 5 16.91 48.97 46.85
N SER A 6 15.67 49.47 46.72
CA SER A 6 14.44 49.74 47.55
C SER A 6 13.28 50.08 46.55
N GLY A 7 11.99 50.18 46.87
CA GLY A 7 11.25 50.09 48.15
C GLY A 7 10.42 51.37 48.45
N GLY A 8 9.08 51.30 48.54
CA GLY A 8 8.19 52.46 48.79
C GLY A 8 6.79 52.13 49.33
N PHE A 9 6.24 53.06 50.13
CA PHE A 9 4.90 53.15 50.76
C PHE A 9 4.46 52.20 51.91
N LEU A 10 4.25 52.84 53.08
CA LEU A 10 3.38 52.58 54.24
C LEU A 10 3.53 51.38 55.23
N MET A 11 3.40 51.75 56.52
CA MET A 11 3.49 51.05 57.81
C MET A 11 2.68 49.75 57.95
N ALA A 12 3.23 48.64 58.51
CA ALA A 12 3.40 48.25 59.95
C ALA A 12 2.10 47.66 60.60
N LEU A 13 2.12 46.70 61.56
CA LEU A 13 3.18 46.22 62.47
C LEU A 13 3.05 44.70 62.84
N LEU A 14 4.21 44.07 63.07
CA LEU A 14 4.59 42.70 63.50
C LEU A 14 3.76 41.88 64.52
N GLY A 15 3.88 40.53 64.42
CA GLY A 15 3.71 39.52 65.49
C GLY A 15 3.59 38.08 64.94
N HIS A 16 4.64 37.24 64.92
CA HIS A 16 4.97 36.19 65.93
C HIS A 16 3.96 35.02 66.03
N LEU A 17 4.31 33.73 66.22
CA LEU A 17 5.52 32.89 66.04
C LEU A 17 5.16 31.50 66.65
N PHE A 18 5.87 30.43 66.23
CA PHE A 18 6.02 29.08 66.82
C PHE A 18 5.20 27.87 66.30
N GLN A 19 5.95 26.90 65.75
CA GLN A 19 5.69 25.45 65.90
C GLN A 19 6.27 24.93 67.22
N PRO A 20 6.00 23.65 67.56
CA PRO A 20 7.16 22.75 67.72
C PRO A 20 7.01 21.32 67.15
N TRP A 21 8.03 20.90 66.38
CA TRP A 21 8.63 19.54 66.26
C TRP A 21 7.74 18.39 65.70
N ARG A 22 8.16 17.57 64.70
CA ARG A 22 9.35 16.67 64.56
C ARG A 22 9.40 15.56 65.62
N SER A 23 9.59 14.27 65.32
CA SER A 23 9.75 13.50 64.07
C SER A 23 9.47 12.00 64.40
N ARG A 24 9.46 10.98 63.51
CA ARG A 24 10.39 10.67 62.41
C ARG A 24 9.94 9.41 61.63
N ASN A 25 9.91 9.47 60.28
CA ASN A 25 9.90 8.33 59.30
C ASN A 25 8.72 7.32 59.39
N PHE A 26 8.26 6.55 58.39
CA PHE A 26 8.36 6.46 56.91
C PHE A 26 7.16 5.56 56.47
N VAL A 27 6.69 5.42 55.22
CA VAL A 27 7.12 5.85 53.87
C VAL A 27 6.00 6.74 53.26
N ILE A 28 6.01 7.04 51.96
CA ILE A 28 5.02 7.84 51.22
C ILE A 28 4.27 6.99 50.17
N LEU A 29 2.94 7.09 50.16
CA LEU A 29 2.12 6.95 48.94
C LEU A 29 0.95 7.95 49.06
N VAL A 30 1.03 9.08 48.35
CA VAL A 30 0.06 10.18 48.49
C VAL A 30 -0.78 10.29 47.22
N LEU A 31 -2.08 10.00 47.33
CA LEU A 31 -3.06 10.56 46.42
C LEU A 31 -3.26 12.04 46.77
N PHE A 32 -3.22 12.91 45.77
CA PHE A 32 -3.76 14.26 45.89
C PHE A 32 -5.07 14.35 45.10
N LEU A 33 -6.18 14.52 45.82
CA LEU A 33 -7.32 15.26 45.27
C LEU A 33 -6.94 16.74 45.25
N SER A 34 -7.18 17.43 44.14
CA SER A 34 -7.19 18.88 44.08
C SER A 34 -8.27 19.37 43.12
N LEU A 35 -9.35 19.92 43.66
CA LEU A 35 -10.35 20.68 42.92
C LEU A 35 -9.77 22.05 42.55
N PRO A 36 -9.72 22.45 41.27
CA PRO A 36 -9.54 23.84 40.89
C PRO A 36 -10.90 24.57 40.94
N LEU A 37 -10.93 25.73 41.59
CA LEU A 37 -12.07 26.66 41.51
C LEU A 37 -12.18 27.21 40.09
N GLY A 38 -13.40 27.24 39.55
CA GLY A 38 -13.66 27.63 38.17
C GLY A 38 -13.52 29.13 37.91
N PHE A 39 -12.36 29.54 37.43
CA PHE A 39 -12.25 30.65 36.47
C PHE A 39 -11.75 30.07 35.15
N ALA A 40 -12.61 30.08 34.13
CA ALA A 40 -12.25 29.61 32.80
C ALA A 40 -11.25 30.58 32.15
N PRO A 41 -10.07 30.12 31.69
CA PRO A 41 -9.32 30.85 30.67
C PRO A 41 -10.17 30.91 29.39
N PRO A 42 -10.09 31.98 28.59
CA PRO A 42 -10.76 32.02 27.29
C PRO A 42 -10.19 30.93 26.37
N ALA A 43 -11.02 30.49 25.41
CA ALA A 43 -10.64 29.43 24.46
C ALA A 43 -9.38 29.78 23.66
N PHE A 44 -8.54 28.78 23.40
CA PHE A 44 -7.38 28.88 22.51
C PHE A 44 -7.84 29.00 21.04
N GLY A 45 -8.19 30.21 20.63
CA GLY A 45 -8.33 30.56 19.22
C GLY A 45 -6.96 30.87 18.59
N GLN A 46 -6.67 30.22 17.46
CA GLN A 46 -5.58 30.47 16.51
C GLN A 46 -4.12 30.39 17.05
N ASN A 47 -3.23 29.83 16.22
CA ASN A 47 -1.78 29.96 16.42
C ASN A 47 -1.39 31.46 16.46
N PRO A 48 -0.45 31.87 17.32
CA PRO A 48 -0.12 33.28 17.51
C PRO A 48 0.45 33.90 16.23
N THR A 49 -0.36 34.72 15.55
CA THR A 49 -0.16 35.25 14.19
C THR A 49 1.04 36.19 13.98
N ASN A 50 1.87 36.37 15.01
CA ASN A 50 2.88 37.44 15.11
C ASN A 50 4.31 36.91 15.39
N VAL A 51 4.62 35.67 14.97
CA VAL A 51 5.96 35.06 15.05
C VAL A 51 6.28 34.34 13.75
N SER A 52 7.47 34.57 13.19
CA SER A 52 7.92 33.90 11.97
C SER A 52 8.41 32.48 12.23
N THR A 53 8.19 31.61 11.25
CA THR A 53 8.63 30.22 11.22
C THR A 53 9.78 30.03 10.24
N LEU A 54 10.83 29.32 10.66
CA LEU A 54 11.94 28.94 9.81
C LEU A 54 11.48 27.91 8.77
N VAL A 55 11.56 28.27 7.49
CA VAL A 55 11.18 27.43 6.33
C VAL A 55 12.39 26.62 5.85
N PHE A 56 13.57 27.23 5.84
CA PHE A 56 14.83 26.56 5.52
C PHE A 56 15.94 27.07 6.46
N PRO A 57 16.80 26.18 7.02
CA PRO A 57 16.73 24.73 6.98
C PRO A 57 15.50 24.19 7.76
N PRO A 58 14.79 23.15 7.27
CA PRO A 58 13.61 22.63 7.96
C PRO A 58 13.97 21.96 9.30
N ASN A 59 13.02 21.96 10.25
CA ASN A 59 13.29 21.48 11.61
C ASN A 59 13.53 19.96 11.67
N ASN A 60 14.58 19.59 12.40
CA ASN A 60 15.19 18.26 12.51
C ASN A 60 15.61 17.63 11.17
N ALA A 61 15.69 18.39 10.08
CA ALA A 61 16.08 17.86 8.79
C ALA A 61 17.55 17.43 8.77
N VAL A 62 17.81 16.25 8.20
CA VAL A 62 19.15 15.72 7.95
C VAL A 62 19.58 15.98 6.51
N ASN A 63 20.88 16.03 6.28
CA ASN A 63 21.51 16.28 4.99
C ASN A 63 21.13 17.60 4.29
N VAL A 64 20.84 18.66 5.06
CA VAL A 64 20.43 19.95 4.51
C VAL A 64 21.61 20.69 3.88
N ASP A 65 21.45 21.14 2.64
CA ASP A 65 22.47 21.86 1.88
C ASP A 65 22.93 23.16 2.58
N PRO A 66 24.20 23.26 3.03
CA PRO A 66 24.73 24.42 3.73
C PRO A 66 25.00 25.63 2.81
N SER A 67 24.89 25.47 1.49
CA SER A 67 25.10 26.57 0.53
C SER A 67 23.84 27.42 0.30
N LYS A 68 22.66 26.90 0.63
CA LYS A 68 21.38 27.59 0.44
C LYS A 68 21.14 28.63 1.55
N PRO A 69 20.52 29.78 1.22
CA PRO A 69 20.16 30.77 2.22
C PRO A 69 19.11 30.20 3.18
N PHE A 70 19.24 30.52 4.46
CA PHE A 70 18.19 30.32 5.43
C PHE A 70 17.02 31.23 5.06
N GLY A 71 15.80 30.77 5.26
CA GLY A 71 14.58 31.48 4.88
C GLY A 71 13.45 31.23 5.86
N TRP A 72 12.59 32.22 6.04
CA TRP A 72 11.49 32.18 6.99
C TRP A 72 10.24 32.93 6.51
N THR A 73 9.10 32.69 7.14
CA THR A 73 7.82 33.29 6.76
C THR A 73 7.77 34.79 7.06
N LEU A 74 7.19 35.58 6.15
CA LEU A 74 6.96 37.01 6.39
C LEU A 74 5.78 37.18 7.36
N VAL A 75 6.02 37.76 8.53
CA VAL A 75 4.98 38.28 9.41
C VAL A 75 4.62 39.70 8.97
N SER A 76 3.40 39.90 8.49
CA SER A 76 2.91 41.21 8.08
C SER A 76 2.85 42.15 9.29
N GLY A 77 3.56 43.28 9.23
CA GLY A 77 3.66 44.24 10.35
C GLY A 77 4.75 43.93 11.39
N ALA A 78 5.66 42.98 11.15
CA ALA A 78 6.84 42.80 11.99
C ALA A 78 7.85 43.96 11.84
N ASP A 79 8.43 44.38 12.96
CA ASP A 79 9.38 45.49 13.06
C ASP A 79 10.82 45.10 12.70
N ALA A 80 11.17 43.82 12.84
CA ALA A 80 12.47 43.21 12.50
C ALA A 80 12.45 41.68 12.71
N TYR A 81 13.43 40.99 12.13
CA TYR A 81 13.82 39.61 12.44
C TYR A 81 15.24 39.57 13.03
N TYR A 82 15.61 38.46 13.64
CA TYR A 82 16.98 38.21 14.11
C TYR A 82 17.27 36.71 14.05
N LEU A 83 18.39 36.30 13.44
CA LEU A 83 18.80 34.90 13.35
C LEU A 83 20.05 34.65 14.21
N TYR A 84 19.97 33.64 15.07
CA TYR A 84 21.12 33.00 15.71
C TYR A 84 21.29 31.59 15.17
N VAL A 85 22.53 31.19 14.90
CA VAL A 85 22.91 29.79 14.63
C VAL A 85 24.06 29.41 15.56
N GLY A 86 23.98 28.23 16.15
CA GLY A 86 24.95 27.73 17.11
C GLY A 86 25.14 26.22 17.08
N THR A 87 26.20 25.74 17.74
CA THR A 87 26.42 24.30 17.95
C THR A 87 25.58 23.73 19.09
N THR A 88 24.96 24.58 19.90
CA THR A 88 24.03 24.22 20.99
C THR A 88 22.76 25.08 20.92
N ALA A 89 21.63 24.54 21.38
CA ALA A 89 20.34 25.23 21.38
C ALA A 89 20.40 26.62 22.04
N GLY A 90 19.88 27.64 21.34
CA GLY A 90 19.84 29.03 21.81
C GLY A 90 21.18 29.79 21.77
N MET A 91 22.29 29.16 21.39
CA MET A 91 23.59 29.83 21.20
C MET A 91 23.69 30.48 19.81
N LYS A 92 24.68 31.38 19.67
CA LYS A 92 25.01 32.12 18.44
C LYS A 92 26.50 32.02 18.07
N ASP A 93 27.12 30.91 18.44
CA ASP A 93 28.56 30.64 18.28
C ASP A 93 28.98 30.33 16.83
N VAL A 94 28.02 30.14 15.93
CA VAL A 94 28.26 29.89 14.50
C VAL A 94 27.86 31.10 13.65
N TYR A 95 26.72 31.72 13.96
CA TYR A 95 26.27 32.93 13.26
C TYR A 95 25.34 33.81 14.11
N ASP A 96 25.48 35.11 13.91
CA ASP A 96 24.68 36.20 14.48
C ASP A 96 24.39 37.18 13.33
N SER A 97 23.12 37.44 13.03
CA SER A 97 22.73 38.25 11.87
C SER A 97 22.63 39.75 12.12
N GLY A 98 22.60 40.21 13.37
CA GLY A 98 21.99 41.51 13.70
C GLY A 98 20.48 41.55 13.42
N GLU A 99 19.86 42.74 13.56
CA GLU A 99 18.46 42.96 13.15
C GLU A 99 18.32 42.97 11.62
N LEU A 100 17.34 42.24 11.10
CA LEU A 100 17.07 42.07 9.68
C LEU A 100 15.68 42.58 9.31
N ALA A 101 15.59 43.31 8.20
CA ALA A 101 14.31 43.63 7.52
C ALA A 101 13.94 42.61 6.42
N VAL A 102 14.77 41.58 6.24
CA VAL A 102 14.62 40.54 5.20
C VAL A 102 14.17 39.21 5.79
N THR A 103 13.56 38.37 4.95
CA THR A 103 13.11 37.01 5.32
C THR A 103 14.05 35.89 4.87
N THR A 104 15.22 36.22 4.31
CA THR A 104 16.27 35.23 3.99
C THR A 104 17.67 35.78 4.29
N ILE A 105 18.63 34.89 4.60
CA ILE A 105 20.05 35.24 4.77
C ILE A 105 20.96 34.04 4.47
N ARG A 106 22.16 34.26 3.91
CA ARG A 106 23.18 33.20 3.80
C ARG A 106 23.95 33.09 5.11
N VAL A 107 24.05 31.88 5.65
CA VAL A 107 24.79 31.58 6.89
C VAL A 107 26.16 30.97 6.52
N PRO A 108 27.27 31.74 6.59
CA PRO A 108 28.61 31.18 6.39
C PRO A 108 29.05 30.30 7.58
N GLY A 109 30.11 29.52 7.38
CA GLY A 109 30.75 28.75 8.47
C GLY A 109 30.11 27.40 8.81
N LEU A 110 29.06 26.98 8.10
CA LEU A 110 28.44 25.67 8.26
C LEU A 110 29.35 24.55 7.71
N VAL A 111 29.55 23.51 8.52
CA VAL A 111 30.39 22.34 8.22
C VAL A 111 29.48 21.13 8.01
N SER A 112 29.57 20.51 6.84
CA SER A 112 28.84 19.27 6.51
C SER A 112 29.03 18.17 7.55
N GLY A 113 27.98 17.38 7.80
CA GLY A 113 27.96 16.30 8.77
C GLY A 113 27.78 16.74 10.23
N LYS A 114 27.79 18.05 10.53
CA LYS A 114 27.47 18.56 11.87
C LYS A 114 25.99 18.92 12.02
N GLN A 115 25.47 18.70 13.23
CA GLN A 115 24.20 19.27 13.67
C GLN A 115 24.39 20.72 14.12
N TYR A 116 23.40 21.55 13.82
CA TYR A 116 23.31 22.96 14.20
C TYR A 116 21.93 23.26 14.78
N TYR A 117 21.88 24.23 15.68
CA TYR A 117 20.66 24.76 16.26
C TYR A 117 20.46 26.20 15.78
N VAL A 118 19.21 26.56 15.53
CA VAL A 118 18.81 27.82 14.91
C VAL A 118 17.72 28.46 15.76
N ARG A 119 17.93 29.69 16.21
CA ARG A 119 16.88 30.50 16.85
C ARG A 119 16.54 31.68 15.96
N LEU A 120 15.29 31.70 15.49
CA LEU A 120 14.74 32.81 14.71
C LEU A 120 13.86 33.66 15.62
N TRP A 121 14.19 34.94 15.76
CA TRP A 121 13.39 35.93 16.46
C TRP A 121 12.57 36.78 15.48
N THR A 122 11.42 37.25 15.95
CA THR A 122 10.56 38.24 15.30
C THR A 122 10.23 39.34 16.31
N ARG A 123 10.43 40.61 15.97
CA ARG A 123 9.91 41.76 16.71
C ARG A 123 8.58 42.16 16.11
N TYR A 124 7.54 42.21 16.93
CA TYR A 124 6.21 42.66 16.51
C TYR A 124 5.56 43.49 17.62
N GLY A 125 5.24 44.74 17.30
CA GLY A 125 4.78 45.74 18.27
C GLY A 125 5.87 46.11 19.28
N GLY A 126 7.13 46.14 18.84
CA GLY A 126 8.30 46.35 19.69
C GLY A 126 8.71 45.15 20.56
N VAL A 127 7.91 44.07 20.61
CA VAL A 127 8.15 42.90 21.46
C VAL A 127 8.80 41.77 20.66
N TRP A 128 9.97 41.32 21.11
CA TRP A 128 10.68 40.16 20.56
C TRP A 128 10.05 38.83 21.04
N ARG A 129 9.89 37.89 20.09
CA ARG A 129 9.46 36.49 20.29
C ARG A 129 10.32 35.59 19.41
N TYR A 130 10.39 34.28 19.64
CA TYR A 130 11.24 33.39 18.84
C TYR A 130 10.66 31.98 18.63
N VAL A 131 11.21 31.29 17.63
CA VAL A 131 11.12 29.83 17.44
C VAL A 131 12.53 29.23 17.43
N ASP A 132 12.66 27.99 17.91
CA ASP A 132 13.87 27.18 17.80
C ASP A 132 13.69 26.08 16.74
N SER A 133 14.78 25.73 16.07
CA SER A 133 14.90 24.66 15.08
C SER A 133 16.27 24.00 15.20
N ALA A 134 16.43 22.77 14.68
CA ALA A 134 17.72 22.11 14.53
C ALA A 134 17.83 21.45 13.14
N PHE A 135 19.04 21.23 12.63
CA PHE A 135 19.27 20.51 11.37
C PHE A 135 20.69 19.91 11.32
N THR A 136 20.92 18.95 10.43
CA THR A 136 22.27 18.42 10.14
C THR A 136 22.67 18.75 8.71
N ALA A 137 23.82 19.40 8.53
CA ALA A 137 24.30 19.86 7.22
C ALA A 137 24.74 18.69 6.31
N GLY A 138 24.41 18.74 5.02
CA GLY A 138 24.52 17.63 4.08
C GLY A 138 25.81 17.53 3.24
N THR A 139 25.88 16.43 2.50
CA THR A 139 27.02 16.00 1.67
C THR A 139 26.87 16.39 0.18
N GLY A 140 25.63 16.35 -0.32
CA GLY A 140 25.24 16.73 -1.69
C GLY A 140 25.85 15.85 -2.77
N ILE A 141 25.34 14.62 -2.93
CA ILE A 141 25.67 13.60 -3.95
C ILE A 141 24.40 12.76 -4.20
N ALA A 142 24.18 12.22 -5.41
CA ALA A 142 23.09 11.29 -5.68
C ALA A 142 23.40 9.86 -5.20
N PHE A 143 22.39 9.00 -5.06
CA PHE A 143 22.56 7.61 -4.64
C PHE A 143 21.64 6.62 -5.38
N LEU A 144 22.03 5.34 -5.35
CA LEU A 144 21.39 4.25 -6.07
C LEU A 144 20.06 3.82 -5.42
N LEU A 145 19.04 3.60 -6.24
CA LEU A 145 17.71 3.11 -5.84
C LEU A 145 17.52 1.64 -6.21
N TYR A 146 18.13 1.18 -7.31
CA TYR A 146 18.14 -0.22 -7.72
C TYR A 146 19.40 -0.55 -8.55
N PRO A 147 20.05 -1.73 -8.35
CA PRO A 147 19.87 -2.68 -7.25
C PRO A 147 20.00 -2.02 -5.87
N GLN A 148 19.40 -2.64 -4.85
CA GLN A 148 19.54 -2.18 -3.47
C GLN A 148 20.89 -2.63 -2.89
N GLU A 149 21.36 -1.92 -1.87
CA GLU A 149 22.65 -2.20 -1.23
C GLU A 149 22.71 -3.62 -0.64
N ASN A 150 23.79 -4.34 -0.95
CA ASN A 150 24.01 -5.77 -0.66
C ASN A 150 22.95 -6.74 -1.25
N ALA A 151 22.14 -6.32 -2.23
CA ALA A 151 21.15 -7.21 -2.85
C ALA A 151 21.82 -8.41 -3.55
N THR A 152 21.19 -9.59 -3.49
CA THR A 152 21.72 -10.84 -4.03
C THR A 152 20.78 -11.45 -5.07
N TYR A 153 21.31 -12.33 -5.92
CA TYR A 153 20.59 -13.02 -7.00
C TYR A 153 20.01 -12.10 -8.10
N ILE A 154 20.54 -10.89 -8.26
CA ILE A 154 20.14 -9.92 -9.30
C ILE A 154 20.41 -10.49 -10.70
N ASP A 155 19.48 -10.35 -11.65
CA ASP A 155 19.70 -10.80 -13.04
C ASP A 155 20.93 -10.09 -13.64
N PRO A 156 21.88 -10.78 -14.31
CA PRO A 156 22.96 -10.12 -15.07
C PRO A 156 22.49 -9.11 -16.13
N TYR A 157 21.24 -9.20 -16.58
CA TYR A 157 20.55 -8.23 -17.45
C TYR A 157 19.71 -7.27 -16.59
N VAL A 158 20.34 -6.23 -16.02
CA VAL A 158 19.75 -5.37 -14.98
C VAL A 158 19.61 -3.90 -15.38
N THR A 159 18.45 -3.31 -15.10
CA THR A 159 18.23 -1.86 -15.20
C THR A 159 18.54 -1.17 -13.88
N PHE A 160 19.68 -0.48 -13.81
CA PHE A 160 20.03 0.37 -12.68
C PHE A 160 19.14 1.63 -12.62
N ARG A 161 18.90 2.16 -11.42
CA ARG A 161 18.12 3.39 -11.15
C ARG A 161 18.73 4.18 -10.00
N TRP A 162 18.72 5.51 -10.04
CA TRP A 162 19.21 6.39 -8.97
C TRP A 162 18.38 7.66 -8.79
N THR A 163 18.65 8.41 -7.71
CA THR A 163 17.98 9.69 -7.41
C THR A 163 18.35 10.78 -8.40
N SER A 164 17.37 11.56 -8.87
CA SER A 164 17.61 12.86 -9.49
C SER A 164 18.06 13.89 -8.44
N LEU A 165 18.85 14.88 -8.88
CA LEU A 165 19.17 16.09 -8.11
C LEU A 165 19.09 17.29 -9.07
N SER A 166 18.47 18.38 -8.64
CA SER A 166 18.30 19.60 -9.46
C SER A 166 19.61 20.34 -9.80
N GLU A 167 20.70 19.99 -9.12
CA GLU A 167 22.04 20.58 -9.28
C GLU A 167 23.04 19.58 -9.86
N ALA A 168 22.61 18.36 -10.19
CA ALA A 168 23.43 17.41 -10.94
C ALA A 168 23.48 17.84 -12.41
N GLN A 169 24.69 18.07 -12.91
CA GLN A 169 24.94 18.45 -14.30
C GLN A 169 25.07 17.21 -15.19
N ALA A 170 25.61 16.13 -14.65
CA ALA A 170 25.73 14.81 -15.26
C ALA A 170 25.97 13.71 -14.20
N PHE A 171 25.88 12.45 -14.62
CA PHE A 171 26.23 11.25 -13.85
C PHE A 171 27.22 10.36 -14.61
N TYR A 172 27.98 9.55 -13.87
CA TYR A 172 28.57 8.30 -14.41
C TYR A 172 28.09 7.13 -13.54
N LEU A 173 27.64 6.05 -14.17
CA LEU A 173 27.46 4.73 -13.55
C LEU A 173 28.66 3.86 -13.93
N TYR A 174 29.56 3.64 -12.98
CA TYR A 174 30.61 2.64 -13.09
C TYR A 174 30.18 1.37 -12.36
N VAL A 175 30.34 0.20 -13.00
CA VAL A 175 30.15 -1.11 -12.37
C VAL A 175 31.40 -1.96 -12.61
N GLY A 176 31.96 -2.50 -11.53
CA GLY A 176 33.22 -3.24 -11.58
C GLY A 176 33.34 -4.35 -10.53
N THR A 177 34.27 -5.26 -10.76
CA THR A 177 34.54 -6.40 -9.85
C THR A 177 35.28 -6.00 -8.57
N SER A 178 35.69 -4.73 -8.46
CA SER A 178 36.30 -4.13 -7.26
C SER A 178 35.85 -2.67 -7.06
N VAL A 179 35.99 -2.15 -5.83
CA VAL A 179 35.51 -0.82 -5.43
C VAL A 179 36.03 0.29 -6.36
N GLY A 180 35.12 1.02 -6.99
CA GLY A 180 35.45 2.14 -7.89
C GLY A 180 35.97 1.75 -9.28
N ALA A 181 36.07 0.45 -9.60
CA ALA A 181 36.39 -0.02 -10.93
C ALA A 181 35.17 0.07 -11.88
N LYS A 182 35.45 -0.02 -13.19
CA LYS A 182 34.45 0.07 -14.28
C LYS A 182 34.65 -1.01 -15.35
N ASP A 183 35.22 -2.14 -14.94
CA ASP A 183 35.61 -3.26 -15.78
C ASP A 183 34.43 -4.09 -16.31
N ALA A 184 33.23 -3.95 -15.74
CA ALA A 184 32.02 -4.62 -16.22
C ALA A 184 31.05 -3.67 -16.92
N TYR A 185 30.99 -2.39 -16.52
CA TYR A 185 30.23 -1.36 -17.21
C TYR A 185 30.75 0.05 -16.92
N ASP A 186 30.73 0.90 -17.95
CA ASP A 186 30.91 2.35 -17.88
C ASP A 186 29.80 2.98 -18.75
N SER A 187 28.96 3.83 -18.16
CA SER A 187 27.89 4.51 -18.89
C SER A 187 28.36 5.58 -19.87
N GLY A 188 29.59 6.08 -19.74
CA GLY A 188 29.91 7.43 -20.18
C GLY A 188 29.13 8.49 -19.39
N SER A 189 29.28 9.76 -19.76
CA SER A 189 28.56 10.85 -19.10
C SER A 189 27.08 10.82 -19.53
N THR A 190 26.16 10.80 -18.55
CA THR A 190 24.73 10.68 -18.82
C THR A 190 23.89 11.61 -17.94
N ASN A 191 22.76 12.09 -18.50
CA ASN A 191 21.75 12.87 -17.78
C ASN A 191 20.52 12.01 -17.42
N GLN A 192 20.55 10.71 -17.72
CA GLN A 192 19.53 9.75 -17.32
C GLN A 192 19.66 9.41 -15.83
N THR A 193 18.55 9.00 -15.21
CA THR A 193 18.52 8.43 -13.84
C THR A 193 18.26 6.92 -13.83
N SER A 194 18.31 6.28 -15.00
CA SER A 194 18.26 4.83 -15.17
C SER A 194 19.03 4.37 -16.41
N LEU A 195 19.60 3.17 -16.36
CA LEU A 195 20.32 2.53 -17.49
C LEU A 195 20.19 1.01 -17.43
N LEU A 196 19.93 0.38 -18.58
CA LEU A 196 20.02 -1.07 -18.76
C LEU A 196 21.48 -1.50 -18.98
N VAL A 197 21.94 -2.47 -18.21
CA VAL A 197 23.27 -3.09 -18.29
C VAL A 197 23.10 -4.57 -18.59
N THR A 198 23.78 -5.05 -19.63
CA THR A 198 23.67 -6.43 -20.15
C THR A 198 25.01 -7.17 -20.20
N SER A 199 26.08 -6.53 -19.71
CA SER A 199 27.48 -6.99 -19.76
C SER A 199 27.95 -7.71 -18.50
N LEU A 200 27.08 -7.90 -17.49
CA LEU A 200 27.47 -8.49 -16.22
C LEU A 200 27.69 -10.00 -16.32
N SER A 201 28.66 -10.49 -15.56
CA SER A 201 28.89 -11.93 -15.36
C SER A 201 27.97 -12.49 -14.29
N ALA A 202 27.63 -13.77 -14.40
CA ALA A 202 26.76 -14.49 -13.49
C ALA A 202 27.49 -14.87 -12.17
N ASN A 203 26.77 -14.93 -11.05
CA ASN A 203 27.30 -15.24 -9.71
C ASN A 203 28.52 -14.38 -9.29
N THR A 204 28.57 -13.13 -9.72
CA THR A 204 29.70 -12.21 -9.49
C THR A 204 29.29 -11.14 -8.47
N GLN A 205 30.22 -10.78 -7.58
CA GLN A 205 30.06 -9.63 -6.69
C GLN A 205 30.43 -8.37 -7.48
N TYR A 206 29.54 -7.38 -7.47
CA TYR A 206 29.76 -6.11 -8.15
C TYR A 206 29.75 -4.95 -7.17
N TYR A 207 30.65 -4.01 -7.44
CA TYR A 207 30.73 -2.71 -6.81
C TYR A 207 30.29 -1.68 -7.85
N VAL A 208 29.38 -0.80 -7.44
CA VAL A 208 28.80 0.26 -8.24
C VAL A 208 29.34 1.57 -7.69
N ARG A 209 29.96 2.39 -8.54
CA ARG A 209 30.27 3.78 -8.19
C ARG A 209 29.38 4.70 -9.02
N LEU A 210 28.42 5.33 -8.35
CA LEU A 210 27.60 6.38 -8.93
C LEU A 210 28.29 7.72 -8.70
N TRP A 211 28.77 8.33 -9.77
CA TRP A 211 29.28 9.69 -9.75
C TRP A 211 28.18 10.71 -10.03
N THR A 212 28.30 11.90 -9.45
CA THR A 212 27.47 13.08 -9.73
C THR A 212 28.36 14.28 -9.96
N GLU A 213 28.17 15.00 -11.07
CA GLU A 213 28.79 16.30 -11.32
C GLU A 213 27.92 17.40 -10.73
N ILE A 214 28.48 18.22 -9.84
CA ILE A 214 27.80 19.38 -9.26
C ILE A 214 28.75 20.57 -9.37
N SER A 215 28.34 21.61 -10.10
CA SER A 215 29.14 22.82 -10.36
C SER A 215 30.55 22.53 -10.92
N GLY A 216 30.66 21.55 -11.84
CA GLY A 216 31.92 21.10 -12.44
C GLY A 216 32.81 20.26 -11.51
N ILE A 217 32.32 19.86 -10.34
CA ILE A 217 33.03 18.99 -9.39
C ILE A 217 32.35 17.63 -9.34
N TRP A 218 33.10 16.60 -9.71
CA TRP A 218 32.65 15.21 -9.63
C TRP A 218 32.82 14.65 -8.22
N LYS A 219 31.70 14.24 -7.61
CA LYS A 219 31.62 13.49 -6.35
C LYS A 219 31.06 12.09 -6.62
N TYR A 220 31.13 11.17 -5.66
CA TYR A 220 30.55 9.82 -5.83
C TYR A 220 30.02 9.21 -4.53
N VAL A 221 29.15 8.21 -4.68
CA VAL A 221 28.87 7.19 -3.66
C VAL A 221 29.18 5.80 -4.23
N ASP A 222 29.58 4.88 -3.36
CA ASP A 222 29.73 3.46 -3.68
C ASP A 222 28.53 2.66 -3.17
N SER A 223 28.19 1.59 -3.88
CA SER A 223 27.16 0.62 -3.53
C SER A 223 27.56 -0.80 -3.99
N THR A 224 26.96 -1.85 -3.45
CA THR A 224 27.31 -3.25 -3.77
C THR A 224 26.10 -4.14 -4.03
N PHE A 225 26.26 -5.15 -4.89
CA PHE A 225 25.27 -6.21 -5.10
C PHE A 225 25.94 -7.49 -5.65
N ARG A 226 25.17 -8.58 -5.78
CA ARG A 226 25.62 -9.85 -6.38
C ARG A 226 24.64 -10.36 -7.42
N THR A 227 25.15 -10.72 -8.60
CA THR A 227 24.33 -11.34 -9.65
C THR A 227 23.93 -12.79 -9.33
N GLY A 228 22.78 -13.20 -9.84
CA GLY A 228 22.32 -14.59 -9.92
C GLY A 228 23.01 -15.36 -11.05
N THR A 229 22.54 -16.58 -11.33
CA THR A 229 23.20 -17.48 -12.30
C THR A 229 22.74 -17.34 -13.75
N GLY A 230 21.66 -16.59 -14.04
CA GLY A 230 21.16 -16.37 -15.42
C GLY A 230 20.57 -17.60 -16.12
N ILE A 231 20.46 -18.74 -15.42
CA ILE A 231 20.07 -20.06 -15.93
C ILE A 231 19.16 -20.76 -14.92
N ALA A 232 18.29 -21.65 -15.42
CA ALA A 232 17.38 -22.41 -14.56
C ALA A 232 18.14 -23.40 -13.66
N ARG A 233 17.58 -23.68 -12.49
CA ARG A 233 18.12 -24.63 -11.50
C ARG A 233 17.03 -25.53 -10.97
N LEU A 234 17.38 -26.78 -10.67
CA LEU A 234 16.45 -27.75 -10.09
C LEU A 234 15.98 -27.32 -8.70
N ILE A 235 14.67 -27.39 -8.51
CA ILE A 235 13.96 -27.26 -7.24
C ILE A 235 13.79 -28.65 -6.63
N GLN A 236 13.46 -29.65 -7.47
CA GLN A 236 13.33 -31.05 -7.08
C GLN A 236 13.87 -31.97 -8.18
N PRO A 237 14.68 -33.01 -7.86
CA PRO A 237 15.43 -33.14 -6.60
C PRO A 237 16.40 -31.98 -6.42
N GLN A 238 16.68 -31.61 -5.17
CA GLN A 238 17.70 -30.61 -4.85
C GLN A 238 19.10 -31.13 -5.17
N ASP A 239 20.05 -30.22 -5.41
CA ASP A 239 21.44 -30.62 -5.65
C ASP A 239 22.06 -31.29 -4.41
N ASN A 240 22.74 -32.41 -4.65
CA ASN A 240 23.29 -33.37 -3.69
C ASN A 240 22.23 -33.99 -2.75
N ALA A 241 20.94 -33.94 -3.10
CA ALA A 241 19.89 -34.62 -2.36
C ALA A 241 20.16 -36.13 -2.25
N VAL A 242 19.90 -36.68 -1.07
CA VAL A 242 19.97 -38.12 -0.78
C VAL A 242 18.57 -38.67 -0.50
N ASP A 243 18.41 -39.98 -0.67
CA ASP A 243 17.14 -40.70 -0.56
C ASP A 243 15.99 -40.15 -1.43
N VAL A 244 16.30 -39.67 -2.65
CA VAL A 244 15.30 -39.24 -3.63
C VAL A 244 14.44 -40.40 -4.11
N ASP A 245 13.12 -40.28 -4.06
CA ASP A 245 12.18 -41.23 -4.65
C ASP A 245 12.30 -41.20 -6.20
N PRO A 246 12.67 -42.31 -6.86
CA PRO A 246 12.84 -42.39 -8.32
C PRO A 246 11.53 -42.25 -9.13
N HIS A 247 10.36 -42.11 -8.49
CA HIS A 247 9.06 -42.01 -9.15
C HIS A 247 8.41 -40.61 -9.09
N LEU A 248 8.99 -39.68 -8.32
CA LEU A 248 8.55 -38.29 -8.23
C LEU A 248 8.98 -37.48 -9.48
N PRO A 249 8.20 -36.47 -9.88
CA PRO A 249 8.59 -35.56 -10.96
C PRO A 249 9.74 -34.64 -10.52
N PHE A 250 10.57 -34.27 -11.48
CA PHE A 250 11.57 -33.23 -11.37
C PHE A 250 10.92 -31.87 -11.65
N SER A 251 11.44 -30.80 -11.05
CA SER A 251 10.98 -29.42 -11.26
C SER A 251 12.14 -28.43 -11.16
N TRP A 252 12.06 -27.31 -11.88
CA TRP A 252 13.10 -26.27 -11.92
C TRP A 252 12.53 -24.86 -11.98
N THR A 253 13.37 -23.87 -11.66
CA THR A 253 13.02 -22.45 -11.71
C THR A 253 12.72 -22.00 -13.14
N ALA A 254 11.64 -21.25 -13.36
CA ALA A 254 11.46 -20.47 -14.57
C ALA A 254 12.52 -19.36 -14.67
N VAL A 255 12.91 -19.00 -15.89
CA VAL A 255 13.82 -17.88 -16.19
C VAL A 255 13.12 -16.92 -17.15
N ALA A 256 13.20 -15.62 -16.90
CA ALA A 256 12.62 -14.60 -17.77
C ALA A 256 13.30 -14.63 -19.16
N ASP A 257 12.49 -14.52 -20.22
CA ASP A 257 12.92 -14.56 -21.63
C ASP A 257 13.69 -15.83 -22.05
N ALA A 258 13.56 -16.92 -21.29
CA ALA A 258 14.08 -18.22 -21.71
C ALA A 258 13.27 -18.77 -22.88
N GLN A 259 13.97 -19.19 -23.93
CA GLN A 259 13.40 -19.71 -25.17
C GLN A 259 13.11 -21.22 -25.08
N ALA A 260 13.91 -21.96 -24.30
CA ALA A 260 13.79 -23.41 -24.14
C ALA A 260 14.62 -23.95 -22.96
N TYR A 261 14.34 -25.21 -22.59
CA TYR A 261 15.14 -26.03 -21.67
C TYR A 261 15.42 -27.42 -22.25
N TYR A 262 16.50 -28.06 -21.79
CA TYR A 262 16.71 -29.52 -21.85
C TYR A 262 17.05 -30.05 -20.46
N LEU A 263 16.42 -31.15 -20.05
CA LEU A 263 16.80 -31.93 -18.87
C LEU A 263 17.49 -33.22 -19.32
N TYR A 264 18.81 -33.30 -19.14
CA TYR A 264 19.59 -34.52 -19.33
C TYR A 264 19.84 -35.18 -17.96
N VAL A 265 19.62 -36.49 -17.84
CA VAL A 265 20.00 -37.28 -16.66
C VAL A 265 20.87 -38.44 -17.10
N GLY A 266 21.96 -38.67 -16.37
CA GLY A 266 22.95 -39.69 -16.71
C GLY A 266 23.63 -40.35 -15.52
N SER A 267 24.29 -41.48 -15.79
CA SER A 267 25.13 -42.19 -14.82
C SER A 267 26.47 -41.48 -14.54
N SER A 268 26.83 -40.49 -15.37
CA SER A 268 28.04 -39.67 -15.26
C SER A 268 27.76 -38.21 -15.65
N MET A 269 28.63 -37.29 -15.24
CA MET A 269 28.43 -35.84 -15.41
C MET A 269 28.27 -35.44 -16.88
N GLY A 270 27.20 -34.72 -17.19
CA GLY A 270 26.86 -34.28 -18.55
C GLY A 270 26.34 -35.36 -19.50
N ALA A 271 26.26 -36.62 -19.06
CA ALA A 271 25.66 -37.70 -19.86
C ALA A 271 24.12 -37.64 -19.84
N LYS A 272 23.51 -38.26 -20.85
CA LYS A 272 22.05 -38.39 -21.01
C LYS A 272 21.60 -39.83 -21.25
N ASP A 273 22.38 -40.78 -20.71
CA ASP A 273 22.20 -42.23 -20.85
C ASP A 273 21.02 -42.80 -20.05
N VAL A 274 20.44 -42.01 -19.14
CA VAL A 274 19.26 -42.37 -18.35
C VAL A 274 18.01 -41.67 -18.87
N TYR A 275 18.12 -40.38 -19.19
CA TYR A 275 17.00 -39.59 -19.73
C TYR A 275 17.47 -38.36 -20.51
N ASP A 276 16.67 -38.00 -21.52
CA ASP A 276 16.71 -36.75 -22.27
C ASP A 276 15.26 -36.29 -22.44
N SER A 277 14.93 -35.06 -22.01
CA SER A 277 13.58 -34.52 -22.16
C SER A 277 13.19 -34.15 -23.59
N GLY A 278 14.17 -33.99 -24.49
CA GLY A 278 14.00 -33.16 -25.68
C GLY A 278 13.78 -31.68 -25.32
N HIS A 279 13.55 -30.87 -26.36
CA HIS A 279 13.36 -29.42 -26.24
C HIS A 279 12.01 -29.12 -25.58
N THR A 280 12.00 -28.45 -24.43
CA THR A 280 10.77 -28.18 -23.67
C THR A 280 10.65 -26.75 -23.14
N LEU A 281 9.42 -26.25 -23.04
CA LEU A 281 9.05 -25.02 -22.33
C LEU A 281 8.57 -25.30 -20.90
N ASN A 282 8.32 -26.56 -20.55
CA ASN A 282 7.86 -26.94 -19.21
C ASN A 282 8.97 -26.75 -18.18
N THR A 283 8.59 -26.42 -16.95
CA THR A 283 9.48 -26.33 -15.78
C THR A 283 9.46 -27.57 -14.89
N ASN A 284 8.94 -28.69 -15.41
CA ASN A 284 8.84 -29.97 -14.71
C ASN A 284 8.72 -31.16 -15.69
N GLY A 285 9.01 -32.37 -15.22
CA GLY A 285 8.86 -33.62 -15.98
C GLY A 285 9.17 -34.88 -15.16
N LYS A 286 8.77 -36.07 -15.63
CA LYS A 286 9.14 -37.35 -14.99
C LYS A 286 10.34 -38.00 -15.68
N VAL A 287 11.25 -38.53 -14.88
CA VAL A 287 12.48 -39.21 -15.35
C VAL A 287 12.31 -40.73 -15.18
N PRO A 288 11.96 -41.48 -16.24
CA PRO A 288 11.92 -42.94 -16.18
C PRO A 288 13.33 -43.55 -16.06
N GLY A 289 13.42 -44.81 -15.66
CA GLY A 289 14.68 -45.58 -15.69
C GLY A 289 15.61 -45.42 -14.49
N LEU A 290 15.30 -44.52 -13.56
CA LEU A 290 16.05 -44.35 -12.30
C LEU A 290 16.01 -45.63 -11.43
N ARG A 291 17.19 -46.11 -11.03
CA ARG A 291 17.38 -47.28 -10.16
C ARG A 291 17.64 -46.82 -8.72
N THR A 292 17.21 -47.59 -7.73
CA THR A 292 17.42 -47.30 -6.29
C THR A 292 18.90 -47.41 -5.86
N GLY A 293 19.33 -46.57 -4.92
CA GLY A 293 20.67 -46.60 -4.33
C GLY A 293 21.80 -46.15 -5.26
N GLN A 294 21.50 -45.44 -6.34
CA GLN A 294 22.47 -44.98 -7.33
C GLN A 294 22.63 -43.46 -7.30
N LYS A 295 23.86 -42.99 -7.53
CA LYS A 295 24.12 -41.58 -7.84
C LYS A 295 23.77 -41.31 -9.30
N TYR A 296 23.03 -40.25 -9.54
CA TYR A 296 22.80 -39.69 -10.87
C TYR A 296 23.32 -38.27 -10.97
N TYR A 297 23.68 -37.89 -12.19
CA TYR A 297 24.08 -36.55 -12.57
C TYR A 297 22.98 -35.98 -13.47
N VAL A 298 22.70 -34.69 -13.32
CA VAL A 298 21.67 -34.00 -14.08
C VAL A 298 22.29 -32.76 -14.69
N ARG A 299 22.10 -32.56 -16.00
CA ARG A 299 22.46 -31.32 -16.69
C ARG A 299 21.18 -30.64 -17.16
N LEU A 300 20.85 -29.52 -16.54
CA LEU A 300 19.73 -28.67 -16.91
C LEU A 300 20.25 -27.53 -17.78
N TRP A 301 19.84 -27.53 -19.05
CA TRP A 301 20.14 -26.47 -20.01
C TRP A 301 19.04 -25.40 -20.02
N THR A 302 19.40 -24.17 -20.34
CA THR A 302 18.52 -23.02 -20.59
C THR A 302 19.00 -22.30 -21.85
N GLU A 303 18.08 -22.03 -22.78
CA GLU A 303 18.32 -21.15 -23.93
C GLU A 303 17.83 -19.74 -23.62
N LYS A 304 18.68 -18.72 -23.82
CA LYS A 304 18.28 -17.31 -23.83
C LYS A 304 19.05 -16.61 -24.94
N ALA A 305 18.35 -15.79 -25.75
CA ALA A 305 18.90 -15.12 -26.93
C ALA A 305 19.68 -16.05 -27.89
N SER A 306 19.17 -17.27 -28.11
CA SER A 306 19.77 -18.35 -28.93
C SER A 306 21.15 -18.83 -28.46
N VAL A 307 21.49 -18.59 -27.19
CA VAL A 307 22.67 -19.15 -26.53
C VAL A 307 22.23 -20.17 -25.47
N TRP A 308 22.79 -21.37 -25.57
CA TRP A 308 22.54 -22.47 -24.64
C TRP A 308 23.57 -22.49 -23.51
N SER A 309 23.10 -22.25 -22.29
CA SER A 309 23.89 -22.36 -21.05
C SER A 309 23.34 -23.49 -20.17
N TYR A 310 24.12 -24.02 -19.21
CA TYR A 310 23.68 -25.12 -18.35
C TYR A 310 24.19 -25.05 -16.92
N VAL A 311 23.47 -25.73 -16.03
CA VAL A 311 23.92 -26.09 -14.68
C VAL A 311 23.94 -27.61 -14.54
N ASP A 312 24.98 -28.13 -13.87
CA ASP A 312 25.01 -29.51 -13.41
C ASP A 312 24.52 -29.58 -11.96
N SER A 313 23.80 -30.66 -11.63
CA SER A 313 23.54 -31.10 -10.25
C SER A 313 23.77 -32.61 -10.12
N THR A 314 23.78 -33.11 -8.89
CA THR A 314 23.77 -34.56 -8.64
C THR A 314 22.75 -34.92 -7.57
N PHE A 315 22.30 -36.18 -7.53
CA PHE A 315 21.48 -36.70 -6.44
C PHE A 315 21.71 -38.20 -6.28
N TYR A 316 21.31 -38.74 -5.12
CA TYR A 316 21.23 -40.18 -4.87
C TYR A 316 19.77 -40.59 -4.77
N THR A 317 19.35 -41.58 -5.55
CA THR A 317 18.07 -42.25 -5.34
C THR A 317 18.08 -42.99 -4.00
N GLY A 318 16.89 -43.09 -3.39
CA GLY A 318 16.65 -43.90 -2.20
C GLY A 318 17.22 -45.29 -2.33
N THR A 319 17.84 -45.77 -1.25
CA THR A 319 18.40 -47.14 -1.13
C THR A 319 17.39 -48.26 -1.32
N GLY A 320 16.12 -47.95 -1.59
CA GLY A 320 15.04 -48.90 -1.76
C GLY A 320 14.63 -49.55 -0.45
N ILE A 321 14.75 -48.82 0.67
CA ILE A 321 14.30 -49.21 2.01
C ILE A 321 13.15 -48.30 2.44
N ALA A 322 12.20 -48.84 3.21
CA ALA A 322 11.15 -48.04 3.80
C ALA A 322 11.70 -47.17 4.93
N ARG A 323 11.16 -45.95 5.05
CA ARG A 323 11.45 -45.00 6.13
C ARG A 323 10.14 -44.57 6.79
N LEU A 324 10.21 -44.30 8.09
CA LEU A 324 9.06 -43.84 8.88
C LEU A 324 8.56 -42.48 8.33
N ILE A 325 7.26 -42.40 8.03
CA ILE A 325 6.56 -41.17 7.62
C ILE A 325 5.92 -40.51 8.84
N TYR A 326 5.27 -41.32 9.69
CA TYR A 326 4.69 -40.86 10.95
C TYR A 326 5.06 -41.79 12.12
N PRO A 327 5.54 -41.25 13.25
CA PRO A 327 6.05 -39.88 13.39
C PRO A 327 7.31 -39.66 12.54
N GLN A 328 7.63 -38.39 12.26
CA GLN A 328 8.90 -38.03 11.62
C GLN A 328 10.08 -38.31 12.58
N ASP A 329 11.28 -38.57 12.04
CA ASP A 329 12.46 -38.78 12.90
C ASP A 329 12.74 -37.56 13.79
N LYS A 330 12.99 -37.83 15.07
CA LYS A 330 13.17 -36.87 16.17
C LYS A 330 11.95 -35.98 16.43
N ALA A 331 10.77 -36.33 15.92
CA ALA A 331 9.53 -35.63 16.27
C ALA A 331 9.29 -35.66 17.79
N THR A 332 8.73 -34.58 18.32
CA THR A 332 8.41 -34.44 19.75
C THR A 332 6.91 -34.27 19.95
N ALA A 333 6.45 -34.41 21.19
CA ALA A 333 5.04 -34.30 21.58
C ALA A 333 4.07 -35.32 20.91
N VAL A 334 4.58 -36.43 20.39
CA VAL A 334 3.80 -37.44 19.64
C VAL A 334 2.84 -38.22 20.55
N ASP A 335 1.61 -38.53 20.11
CA ASP A 335 0.63 -39.25 20.93
C ASP A 335 1.16 -40.63 21.38
N PRO A 336 1.10 -41.00 22.68
CA PRO A 336 1.43 -42.35 23.13
C PRO A 336 0.59 -43.48 22.50
N ASN A 337 -0.60 -43.19 21.98
CA ASN A 337 -1.49 -44.17 21.34
C ASN A 337 -1.55 -43.93 19.82
N LEU A 338 -0.41 -44.11 19.15
CA LEU A 338 -0.24 -43.82 17.72
C LEU A 338 -0.27 -45.06 16.82
N THR A 339 -0.49 -44.81 15.52
CA THR A 339 -0.17 -45.77 14.45
C THR A 339 1.08 -45.31 13.71
N LEU A 340 2.13 -46.14 13.74
CA LEU A 340 3.36 -45.94 12.98
C LEU A 340 3.05 -46.14 11.49
N SER A 341 3.57 -45.30 10.61
CA SER A 341 3.43 -45.44 9.16
C SER A 341 4.74 -45.17 8.43
N TRP A 342 4.93 -45.78 7.26
CA TRP A 342 6.17 -45.73 6.50
C TRP A 342 5.97 -45.75 4.98
N SER A 343 7.02 -45.35 4.26
CA SER A 343 7.03 -45.34 2.80
C SER A 343 6.94 -46.76 2.22
N THR A 344 6.07 -46.93 1.22
CA THR A 344 6.00 -48.16 0.43
C THR A 344 7.14 -48.23 -0.56
N VAL A 345 7.93 -49.29 -0.50
CA VAL A 345 8.97 -49.63 -1.48
C VAL A 345 8.35 -50.55 -2.55
N PRO A 346 8.35 -50.17 -3.85
CA PRO A 346 7.65 -50.94 -4.90
C PRO A 346 8.15 -52.39 -5.11
N ASP A 347 9.41 -52.67 -4.76
CA ASP A 347 10.05 -53.99 -4.89
C ASP A 347 10.33 -54.67 -3.53
N ALA A 348 9.61 -54.27 -2.48
CA ALA A 348 9.66 -54.96 -1.18
C ALA A 348 8.70 -56.16 -1.14
N ILE A 349 9.20 -57.28 -0.62
CA ILE A 349 8.44 -58.52 -0.41
C ILE A 349 7.54 -58.37 0.83
N THR A 350 8.05 -57.73 1.88
CA THR A 350 7.39 -57.45 3.16
C THR A 350 8.26 -56.49 4.01
N TYR A 351 7.71 -55.96 5.09
CA TYR A 351 8.40 -55.14 6.09
C TYR A 351 8.44 -55.86 7.45
N TYR A 352 9.23 -55.35 8.40
CA TYR A 352 9.26 -55.84 9.79
C TYR A 352 9.70 -54.68 10.70
N LEU A 353 8.91 -54.34 11.70
CA LEU A 353 9.13 -53.22 12.60
C LEU A 353 9.49 -53.68 14.01
N TYR A 354 10.51 -53.07 14.61
CA TYR A 354 10.80 -53.11 16.04
C TYR A 354 10.63 -51.72 16.65
N VAL A 355 10.11 -51.66 17.88
CA VAL A 355 10.02 -50.45 18.70
C VAL A 355 10.63 -50.74 20.07
N GLY A 356 11.49 -49.85 20.56
CA GLY A 356 12.20 -50.04 21.82
C GLY A 356 12.55 -48.74 22.54
N THR A 357 12.96 -48.86 23.81
CA THR A 357 13.51 -47.72 24.58
C THR A 357 14.99 -47.47 24.29
N THR A 358 15.63 -48.34 23.50
CA THR A 358 17.02 -48.22 23.02
C THR A 358 17.11 -48.44 21.51
N LEU A 359 18.16 -47.91 20.88
CA LEU A 359 18.35 -47.98 19.42
C LEU A 359 18.46 -49.44 18.94
N GLY A 360 17.58 -49.85 18.04
CA GLY A 360 17.48 -51.23 17.54
C GLY A 360 16.84 -52.22 18.52
N GLY A 361 16.39 -51.78 19.70
CA GLY A 361 15.65 -52.58 20.67
C GLY A 361 14.23 -52.90 20.20
N LYS A 362 13.63 -53.93 20.83
CA LYS A 362 12.24 -54.36 20.59
C LYS A 362 11.44 -54.61 21.89
N ASP A 363 11.88 -53.98 22.96
CA ASP A 363 11.33 -54.09 24.33
C ASP A 363 9.93 -53.48 24.49
N VAL A 364 9.44 -52.77 23.46
CA VAL A 364 8.16 -52.04 23.47
C VAL A 364 7.20 -52.58 22.40
N GLY A 365 7.73 -53.04 21.26
CA GLY A 365 6.92 -53.50 20.14
C GLY A 365 7.70 -54.32 19.11
N ASP A 366 7.01 -55.31 18.55
CA ASP A 366 7.47 -56.21 17.49
C ASP A 366 6.26 -56.48 16.57
N SER A 367 6.37 -56.17 15.28
CA SER A 367 5.24 -56.30 14.34
C SER A 367 5.13 -57.67 13.66
N GLY A 368 6.14 -58.52 13.76
CA GLY A 368 6.37 -59.61 12.79
C GLY A 368 6.59 -59.11 11.35
N GLU A 369 6.72 -60.06 10.40
CA GLU A 369 6.74 -59.73 8.96
C GLU A 369 5.34 -59.27 8.49
N THR A 370 5.23 -58.06 7.93
CA THR A 370 3.95 -57.48 7.47
C THR A 370 4.05 -56.80 6.11
N LYS A 371 3.02 -56.98 5.28
CA LYS A 371 2.86 -56.27 3.99
C LYS A 371 2.16 -54.91 4.12
N ALA A 372 1.69 -54.54 5.31
CA ALA A 372 1.15 -53.22 5.56
C ALA A 372 2.24 -52.13 5.51
N SER A 373 1.85 -50.89 5.21
CA SER A 373 2.67 -49.69 5.35
C SER A 373 2.47 -48.97 6.69
N SER A 374 1.82 -49.63 7.65
CA SER A 374 1.54 -49.11 8.98
C SER A 374 1.33 -50.19 10.03
N TRP A 375 1.53 -49.84 11.30
CA TRP A 375 1.32 -50.72 12.47
C TRP A 375 1.03 -49.90 13.73
N SER A 376 0.01 -50.27 14.50
CA SER A 376 -0.35 -49.60 15.76
C SER A 376 0.47 -50.16 16.91
N VAL A 377 1.12 -49.27 17.66
CA VAL A 377 1.89 -49.63 18.87
C VAL A 377 1.13 -49.15 20.11
N SER A 378 1.02 -50.02 21.11
CA SER A 378 0.38 -49.71 22.39
C SER A 378 1.42 -49.67 23.51
N SER A 379 1.02 -49.18 24.69
CA SER A 379 1.87 -49.14 25.90
C SER A 379 3.09 -48.21 25.82
N LEU A 380 3.08 -47.19 24.95
CA LEU A 380 4.06 -46.10 25.04
C LEU A 380 3.79 -45.27 26.31
N VAL A 381 4.86 -44.83 26.97
CA VAL A 381 4.82 -44.03 28.19
C VAL A 381 5.12 -42.58 27.84
N ALA A 382 4.17 -41.68 28.13
CA ALA A 382 4.25 -40.25 27.88
C ALA A 382 5.56 -39.61 28.38
N GLY A 383 6.12 -38.69 27.59
CA GLY A 383 7.36 -37.99 27.89
C GLY A 383 8.65 -38.80 27.67
N LYS A 384 8.58 -40.03 27.14
CA LYS A 384 9.76 -40.83 26.80
C LYS A 384 10.12 -40.76 25.32
N THR A 385 11.44 -40.85 25.07
CA THR A 385 12.01 -41.17 23.76
C THR A 385 11.83 -42.66 23.45
N TYR A 386 11.46 -42.95 22.21
CA TYR A 386 11.38 -44.28 21.63
C TYR A 386 12.20 -44.34 20.34
N TYR A 387 12.74 -45.52 20.06
CA TYR A 387 13.46 -45.83 18.82
C TYR A 387 12.67 -46.84 18.02
N VAL A 388 12.70 -46.70 16.69
CA VAL A 388 12.01 -47.57 15.74
C VAL A 388 13.02 -48.08 14.72
N ARG A 389 13.13 -49.40 14.56
CA ARG A 389 13.88 -50.02 13.47
C ARG A 389 12.92 -50.64 12.46
N LEU A 390 12.95 -50.11 11.24
CA LEU A 390 12.11 -50.57 10.13
C LEU A 390 12.97 -51.35 9.13
N TRP A 391 12.71 -52.65 9.05
CA TRP A 391 13.32 -53.55 8.07
C TRP A 391 12.47 -53.64 6.80
N THR A 392 13.14 -53.79 5.66
CA THR A 392 12.56 -54.01 4.32
C THR A 392 13.15 -55.29 3.74
N LYS A 393 12.31 -56.26 3.38
CA LYS A 393 12.72 -57.53 2.77
C LYS A 393 12.67 -57.39 1.25
N LYS A 394 13.76 -57.76 0.56
CA LYS A 394 13.89 -57.71 -0.90
C LYS A 394 14.43 -59.05 -1.41
N SER A 395 14.47 -59.26 -2.71
CA SER A 395 15.10 -60.44 -3.32
C SER A 395 16.60 -60.56 -2.99
N SER A 396 17.26 -59.44 -2.70
CA SER A 396 18.65 -59.35 -2.25
C SER A 396 18.88 -59.55 -0.75
N GLY A 397 17.82 -59.75 0.05
CA GLY A 397 17.90 -59.94 1.49
C GLY A 397 17.18 -58.86 2.31
N TRP A 398 17.64 -58.64 3.54
CA TRP A 398 17.06 -57.68 4.49
C TRP A 398 17.92 -56.42 4.61
N LEU A 399 17.28 -55.26 4.56
CA LEU A 399 17.87 -53.94 4.83
C LEU A 399 17.05 -53.23 5.92
N TYR A 400 17.57 -52.21 6.60
CA TYR A 400 16.82 -51.46 7.61
C TYR A 400 17.16 -49.97 7.68
N ALA A 401 16.21 -49.19 8.20
CA ALA A 401 16.38 -47.82 8.64
C ALA A 401 16.02 -47.70 10.13
N ASP A 402 16.78 -46.89 10.87
CA ASP A 402 16.43 -46.48 12.23
C ASP A 402 15.78 -45.08 12.22
N SER A 403 14.89 -44.85 13.19
CA SER A 403 14.21 -43.58 13.48
C SER A 403 13.97 -43.44 14.98
N SER A 404 13.63 -42.25 15.44
CA SER A 404 13.36 -41.93 16.85
C SER A 404 12.21 -40.94 17.01
N PHE A 405 11.52 -40.93 18.15
CA PHE A 405 10.54 -39.89 18.49
C PHE A 405 10.37 -39.75 20.00
N VAL A 406 9.86 -38.61 20.46
CA VAL A 406 9.53 -38.34 21.87
C VAL A 406 8.03 -38.20 22.04
N THR A 407 7.44 -39.03 22.88
CA THR A 407 6.01 -38.97 23.19
C THR A 407 5.63 -37.71 23.97
N GLY A 408 4.47 -37.15 23.67
CA GLY A 408 3.88 -36.02 24.36
C GLY A 408 3.29 -36.40 25.71
N THR A 409 2.98 -35.38 26.49
CA THR A 409 2.40 -35.48 27.84
C THR A 409 0.89 -35.74 27.85
N GLY A 410 0.24 -35.86 26.68
CA GLY A 410 -1.22 -36.08 26.59
C GLY A 410 -2.07 -34.87 26.99
N ILE A 411 -1.57 -33.65 26.79
CA ILE A 411 -2.22 -32.40 27.20
C ILE A 411 -2.66 -31.61 25.96
N GLY A 412 -3.92 -31.19 25.93
CA GLY A 412 -4.48 -30.33 24.89
C GLY A 412 -3.75 -28.98 24.79
N THR A 413 -3.74 -28.40 23.59
CA THR A 413 -3.09 -27.13 23.28
C THR A 413 -4.05 -26.25 22.48
N LEU A 414 -4.15 -24.95 22.79
CA LEU A 414 -4.98 -24.03 22.00
C LEU A 414 -4.50 -23.98 20.55
N ILE A 415 -5.48 -24.02 19.64
CA ILE A 415 -5.36 -23.67 18.23
C ILE A 415 -5.80 -22.20 18.06
N TYR A 416 -6.86 -21.80 18.77
CA TYR A 416 -7.34 -20.42 18.83
C TYR A 416 -7.76 -20.02 20.26
N PRO A 417 -7.33 -18.86 20.78
CA PRO A 417 -6.26 -18.00 20.27
C PRO A 417 -4.89 -18.70 20.29
N ALA A 418 -4.00 -18.34 19.35
CA ALA A 418 -2.62 -18.81 19.40
C ALA A 418 -1.86 -18.14 20.56
N ASP A 419 -0.88 -18.83 21.16
CA ASP A 419 -0.10 -18.26 22.27
C ASP A 419 0.66 -17.00 21.84
N LYS A 420 0.52 -15.95 22.66
CA LYS A 420 1.04 -14.59 22.48
C LYS A 420 0.47 -13.83 21.27
N ALA A 421 -0.67 -14.26 20.72
CA ALA A 421 -1.37 -13.50 19.68
C ALA A 421 -1.87 -12.13 20.20
N VAL A 422 -1.94 -11.14 19.32
CA VAL A 422 -2.39 -9.76 19.58
C VAL A 422 -3.53 -9.36 18.62
N ASP A 423 -4.32 -8.35 19.01
CA ASP A 423 -5.62 -7.98 18.39
C ASP A 423 -6.52 -9.18 18.06
N VAL A 424 -6.59 -10.14 18.99
CA VAL A 424 -7.38 -11.38 18.83
C VAL A 424 -8.87 -11.05 18.78
N ASP A 425 -9.54 -11.52 17.73
CA ASP A 425 -11.00 -11.40 17.57
C ASP A 425 -11.75 -12.16 18.67
N ILE A 426 -12.17 -11.42 19.69
CA ILE A 426 -12.90 -11.93 20.86
C ILE A 426 -14.32 -12.43 20.54
N THR A 427 -14.78 -12.32 19.29
CA THR A 427 -16.07 -12.92 18.85
C THR A 427 -15.91 -14.34 18.33
N VAL A 428 -14.69 -14.79 18.06
CA VAL A 428 -14.39 -16.15 17.57
C VAL A 428 -14.24 -17.11 18.75
N ALA A 429 -14.92 -18.26 18.67
CA ALA A 429 -14.84 -19.30 19.70
C ALA A 429 -13.41 -19.85 19.83
N PHE A 430 -12.98 -20.07 21.07
CA PHE A 430 -11.70 -20.70 21.38
C PHE A 430 -11.75 -22.16 20.90
N SER A 431 -10.61 -22.69 20.46
CA SER A 431 -10.50 -24.08 19.99
C SER A 431 -9.14 -24.67 20.34
N TRP A 432 -9.07 -26.00 20.48
CA TRP A 432 -7.87 -26.73 20.86
C TRP A 432 -7.73 -28.09 20.20
N THR A 433 -6.53 -28.66 20.29
CA THR A 433 -6.22 -30.01 19.80
C THR A 433 -7.04 -31.06 20.53
N SER A 434 -7.71 -31.95 19.79
CA SER A 434 -8.22 -33.22 20.33
C SER A 434 -7.07 -34.14 20.74
N ILE A 435 -7.14 -34.71 21.94
CA ILE A 435 -6.24 -35.73 22.46
C ILE A 435 -6.99 -37.06 22.55
N LEU A 436 -6.39 -38.15 22.07
CA LEU A 436 -7.01 -39.47 22.14
C LEU A 436 -7.11 -39.94 23.61
N ASP A 437 -8.24 -40.57 23.96
CA ASP A 437 -8.62 -40.98 25.33
C ASP A 437 -8.62 -39.87 26.40
N ALA A 438 -8.71 -38.60 26.01
CA ALA A 438 -9.11 -37.55 26.94
C ALA A 438 -10.56 -37.79 27.39
N GLN A 439 -10.80 -37.80 28.70
CA GLN A 439 -12.12 -37.95 29.30
C GLN A 439 -12.92 -36.65 29.16
N VAL A 440 -12.29 -35.52 29.48
CA VAL A 440 -12.80 -34.15 29.32
C VAL A 440 -11.62 -33.14 29.27
N TYR A 441 -11.93 -31.94 28.81
CA TYR A 441 -11.13 -30.72 28.95
C TYR A 441 -11.75 -29.79 29.99
N TYR A 442 -11.00 -28.78 30.42
CA TYR A 442 -11.52 -27.66 31.21
C TYR A 442 -10.82 -26.38 30.75
N LEU A 443 -11.57 -25.31 30.45
CA LEU A 443 -11.00 -24.02 30.06
C LEU A 443 -11.16 -22.98 31.16
N TYR A 444 -10.06 -22.39 31.61
CA TYR A 444 -10.04 -21.15 32.39
C TYR A 444 -9.51 -20.01 31.54
N VAL A 445 -10.14 -18.84 31.61
CA VAL A 445 -9.58 -17.56 31.13
C VAL A 445 -9.63 -16.55 32.26
N GLY A 446 -8.56 -15.78 32.43
CA GLY A 446 -8.43 -14.84 33.54
C GLY A 446 -7.49 -13.67 33.27
N SER A 447 -7.58 -12.65 34.12
CA SER A 447 -6.69 -11.47 34.10
C SER A 447 -5.26 -11.79 34.55
N ALA A 448 -5.06 -12.92 35.24
CA ALA A 448 -3.76 -13.38 35.71
C ALA A 448 -3.53 -14.88 35.40
N ARG A 449 -2.26 -15.30 35.38
CA ARG A 449 -1.86 -16.67 34.99
C ARG A 449 -2.52 -17.75 35.86
N GLY A 450 -3.41 -18.52 35.25
CA GLY A 450 -4.13 -19.62 35.90
C GLY A 450 -5.37 -19.20 36.71
N ALA A 451 -5.74 -17.91 36.67
CA ALA A 451 -7.01 -17.43 37.17
C ALA A 451 -8.17 -17.78 36.20
N LYS A 452 -9.40 -17.68 36.69
CA LYS A 452 -10.65 -18.00 35.99
C LYS A 452 -11.74 -16.94 36.20
N ASP A 453 -11.30 -15.73 36.50
CA ASP A 453 -12.10 -14.54 36.83
C ASP A 453 -12.85 -13.95 35.63
N VAL A 454 -12.51 -14.37 34.41
CA VAL A 454 -13.16 -13.93 33.16
C VAL A 454 -14.04 -15.04 32.58
N TYR A 455 -13.56 -16.30 32.60
CA TYR A 455 -14.30 -17.45 32.10
C TYR A 455 -13.93 -18.75 32.82
N ASP A 456 -14.94 -19.54 33.16
CA ASP A 456 -14.88 -20.80 33.91
C ASP A 456 -15.72 -21.87 33.18
N GLY A 457 -15.10 -22.58 32.23
CA GLY A 457 -15.81 -23.30 31.16
C GLY A 457 -16.47 -24.64 31.50
N GLY A 458 -16.30 -25.16 32.72
CA GLY A 458 -16.76 -26.50 33.10
C GLY A 458 -15.93 -27.66 32.53
N GLU A 459 -16.26 -28.89 32.96
CA GLU A 459 -15.77 -30.11 32.31
C GLU A 459 -16.52 -30.30 30.98
N THR A 460 -15.79 -30.45 29.86
CA THR A 460 -16.39 -30.58 28.52
C THR A 460 -15.70 -31.64 27.66
N THR A 461 -16.45 -32.32 26.78
CA THR A 461 -15.91 -33.31 25.81
C THR A 461 -15.60 -32.71 24.44
N VAL A 462 -16.13 -31.52 24.12
CA VAL A 462 -15.84 -30.82 22.85
C VAL A 462 -14.52 -30.05 22.93
N THR A 463 -13.95 -29.75 21.76
CA THR A 463 -12.64 -29.08 21.62
C THR A 463 -12.75 -27.59 21.31
N SER A 464 -13.86 -26.95 21.69
CA SER A 464 -14.08 -25.51 21.54
C SER A 464 -15.00 -24.93 22.61
N ALA A 465 -14.92 -23.61 22.82
CA ALA A 465 -15.78 -22.86 23.74
C ALA A 465 -15.95 -21.40 23.29
N ALA A 466 -17.17 -20.86 23.39
CA ALA A 466 -17.40 -19.43 23.24
C ALA A 466 -17.08 -18.73 24.58
N VAL A 467 -16.07 -17.87 24.57
CA VAL A 467 -15.61 -17.13 25.75
C VAL A 467 -16.22 -15.74 25.73
N THR A 468 -16.92 -15.37 26.81
CA THR A 468 -17.54 -14.05 27.00
C THR A 468 -16.80 -13.24 28.06
N GLY A 469 -17.15 -11.97 28.25
CA GLY A 469 -16.53 -11.08 29.25
C GLY A 469 -15.14 -10.53 28.88
N LEU A 470 -14.64 -10.82 27.67
CA LEU A 470 -13.39 -10.28 27.16
C LEU A 470 -13.51 -8.80 26.79
N VAL A 471 -12.48 -8.01 27.10
CA VAL A 471 -12.39 -6.56 26.83
C VAL A 471 -11.20 -6.28 25.92
N SER A 472 -11.46 -5.65 24.77
CA SER A 472 -10.43 -5.28 23.79
C SER A 472 -9.28 -4.47 24.41
N GLY A 473 -8.06 -4.69 23.93
CA GLY A 473 -6.81 -4.12 24.45
C GLY A 473 -6.23 -4.86 25.65
N THR A 474 -7.01 -5.68 26.37
CA THR A 474 -6.58 -6.34 27.61
C THR A 474 -5.77 -7.62 27.32
N GLN A 475 -4.68 -7.84 28.08
CA GLN A 475 -3.97 -9.10 28.05
C GLN A 475 -4.67 -10.14 28.95
N TYR A 476 -4.89 -11.34 28.42
CA TYR A 476 -5.51 -12.45 29.13
C TYR A 476 -4.61 -13.68 29.16
N TYR A 477 -4.77 -14.45 30.23
CA TYR A 477 -4.12 -15.74 30.43
C TYR A 477 -5.16 -16.84 30.30
N VAL A 478 -4.80 -17.92 29.61
CA VAL A 478 -5.65 -19.08 29.38
C VAL A 478 -4.99 -20.30 29.98
N ARG A 479 -5.74 -21.11 30.72
CA ARG A 479 -5.32 -22.45 31.15
C ARG A 479 -6.28 -23.49 30.60
N LEU A 480 -5.77 -24.32 29.70
CA LEU A 480 -6.47 -25.48 29.18
C LEU A 480 -6.02 -26.72 29.95
N TRP A 481 -6.95 -27.35 30.65
CA TRP A 481 -6.77 -28.64 31.30
C TRP A 481 -7.20 -29.80 30.40
N THR A 482 -6.65 -30.98 30.65
CA THR A 482 -7.03 -32.25 30.02
C THR A 482 -7.03 -33.35 31.08
N LYS A 483 -8.13 -34.10 31.17
CA LYS A 483 -8.34 -35.22 32.10
C LYS A 483 -8.08 -36.52 31.34
N LYS A 484 -7.09 -37.31 31.73
CA LYS A 484 -6.83 -38.64 31.14
C LYS A 484 -6.60 -39.65 32.28
N ALA A 485 -7.26 -40.80 32.21
CA ALA A 485 -7.25 -41.83 33.25
C ALA A 485 -7.52 -41.31 34.68
N GLY A 486 -8.41 -40.32 34.85
CA GLY A 486 -8.73 -39.68 36.13
C GLY A 486 -7.75 -38.60 36.60
N ALA A 487 -6.57 -38.48 35.98
CA ALA A 487 -5.57 -37.46 36.30
C ALA A 487 -5.76 -36.19 35.46
N TRP A 488 -5.60 -35.03 36.11
CA TRP A 488 -5.67 -33.71 35.48
C TRP A 488 -4.27 -33.16 35.18
N ASN A 489 -4.05 -32.73 33.95
CA ASN A 489 -2.85 -32.00 33.50
C ASN A 489 -3.26 -30.72 32.76
N TYR A 490 -2.38 -29.73 32.62
CA TYR A 490 -2.72 -28.46 31.96
C TYR A 490 -1.59 -27.84 31.14
N ARG A 491 -1.97 -26.95 30.22
CA ARG A 491 -1.10 -26.03 29.49
C ARG A 491 -1.60 -24.59 29.68
N ASP A 492 -0.67 -23.69 29.96
CA ASP A 492 -0.93 -22.25 29.95
C ASP A 492 -0.66 -21.67 28.55
N SER A 493 -1.44 -20.66 28.18
CA SER A 493 -1.30 -19.83 26.97
C SER A 493 -1.65 -18.37 27.31
N THR A 494 -1.30 -17.43 26.45
CA THR A 494 -1.56 -15.99 26.61
C THR A 494 -2.05 -15.37 25.32
N PHE A 495 -2.82 -14.27 25.40
CA PHE A 495 -3.14 -13.44 24.24
C PHE A 495 -3.51 -12.01 24.66
N GLN A 496 -3.49 -11.06 23.72
CA GLN A 496 -4.11 -9.75 23.91
C GLN A 496 -5.42 -9.70 23.13
N ALA A 497 -6.52 -9.47 23.84
CA ALA A 497 -7.84 -9.28 23.27
C ALA A 497 -7.85 -8.08 22.33
N GLY A 498 -8.52 -8.25 21.19
CA GLY A 498 -8.64 -7.24 20.16
C GLY A 498 -10.08 -6.85 19.88
N SER A 499 -10.18 -5.90 18.96
CA SER A 499 -11.41 -5.63 18.22
C SER A 499 -11.53 -6.53 16.98
N GLY A 500 -10.42 -7.09 16.48
CA GLY A 500 -10.42 -7.97 15.31
C GLY A 500 -10.90 -7.29 14.03
N ILE A 501 -10.60 -5.99 13.88
CA ILE A 501 -10.97 -5.16 12.72
C ILE A 501 -9.74 -4.42 12.21
N ALA A 502 -9.77 -3.99 10.96
CA ALA A 502 -8.69 -3.21 10.40
C ALA A 502 -8.68 -1.79 10.98
N ARG A 503 -7.48 -1.27 11.18
CA ARG A 503 -7.15 0.08 11.67
C ARG A 503 -6.02 0.62 10.80
N LEU A 504 -6.01 1.92 10.56
CA LEU A 504 -4.95 2.53 9.76
C LEU A 504 -3.61 2.40 10.49
N SER A 505 -2.61 1.85 9.80
CA SER A 505 -1.19 1.90 10.16
C SER A 505 -0.52 3.14 9.55
N TYR A 506 -1.08 3.68 8.47
CA TYR A 506 -0.78 5.01 7.95
C TYR A 506 -2.03 5.65 7.33
N PRO A 507 -2.35 6.92 7.64
CA PRO A 507 -1.83 7.69 8.77
C PRO A 507 -2.14 7.01 10.11
N GLN A 508 -1.43 7.41 11.16
CA GLN A 508 -1.77 7.03 12.53
C GLN A 508 -2.85 7.96 13.08
N ASP A 509 -3.53 7.55 14.15
CA ASP A 509 -4.54 8.39 14.80
C ASP A 509 -3.91 9.62 15.48
N ASP A 510 -4.60 10.75 15.37
CA ASP A 510 -4.13 12.10 15.70
C ASP A 510 -2.78 12.51 15.06
N ALA A 511 -2.37 11.87 13.95
CA ALA A 511 -1.09 12.15 13.30
C ALA A 511 -1.07 13.54 12.63
N VAL A 512 -0.04 14.33 12.95
CA VAL A 512 0.24 15.62 12.31
C VAL A 512 1.35 15.51 11.27
N ASN A 513 1.31 16.36 10.25
CA ASN A 513 2.23 16.35 9.10
C ASN A 513 2.19 15.07 8.25
N VAL A 514 1.00 14.50 8.06
CA VAL A 514 0.77 13.39 7.13
C VAL A 514 1.04 13.84 5.68
N ASP A 515 1.80 13.05 4.93
CA ASP A 515 2.06 13.34 3.52
C ASP A 515 0.82 12.96 2.68
N PRO A 516 0.16 13.92 2.00
CA PRO A 516 -1.02 13.63 1.19
C PRO A 516 -0.73 12.73 -0.03
N TYR A 517 0.54 12.49 -0.37
CA TYR A 517 0.97 11.67 -1.51
C TYR A 517 1.46 10.27 -1.12
N VAL A 518 1.41 9.91 0.18
CA VAL A 518 1.71 8.54 0.65
C VAL A 518 0.42 7.73 0.77
N PRO A 519 0.33 6.53 0.16
CA PRO A 519 -0.84 5.66 0.28
C PRO A 519 -1.19 5.29 1.73
N PHE A 520 -2.49 5.26 2.03
CA PHE A 520 -3.00 4.85 3.32
C PHE A 520 -2.88 3.33 3.44
N THR A 521 -2.53 2.82 4.63
CA THR A 521 -2.33 1.39 4.88
C THR A 521 -3.02 0.94 6.16
N TRP A 522 -3.39 -0.34 6.25
CA TRP A 522 -3.99 -0.93 7.44
C TRP A 522 -3.54 -2.37 7.70
N ASN A 523 -3.77 -2.87 8.92
CA ASN A 523 -3.51 -4.27 9.25
C ASN A 523 -4.48 -5.21 8.50
N ALA A 524 -3.92 -6.30 7.95
CA ALA A 524 -4.71 -7.37 7.34
C ALA A 524 -5.44 -8.18 8.43
N VAL A 525 -6.74 -8.39 8.24
CA VAL A 525 -7.58 -9.19 9.14
C VAL A 525 -8.01 -10.48 8.45
N PRO A 526 -7.84 -11.66 9.07
CA PRO A 526 -8.29 -12.92 8.48
C PRO A 526 -9.81 -13.01 8.30
N ASN A 527 -10.25 -13.74 7.27
CA ASN A 527 -11.64 -14.12 7.04
C ASN A 527 -12.63 -12.94 6.92
N VAL A 528 -12.18 -11.82 6.35
CA VAL A 528 -13.04 -10.68 5.98
C VAL A 528 -13.51 -10.79 4.53
N GLY A 529 -14.67 -10.21 4.23
CA GLY A 529 -15.19 -10.16 2.86
C GLY A 529 -14.65 -9.00 2.02
N ALA A 530 -14.41 -7.85 2.66
CA ALA A 530 -13.89 -6.62 2.05
C ALA A 530 -13.50 -5.62 3.15
N TYR A 531 -12.76 -4.58 2.76
CA TYR A 531 -12.62 -3.31 3.46
C TYR A 531 -13.36 -2.20 2.69
N TYR A 532 -13.54 -1.06 3.33
CA TYR A 532 -14.06 0.16 2.72
C TYR A 532 -13.41 1.36 3.42
N LEU A 533 -12.96 2.38 2.68
CA LEU A 533 -12.42 3.63 3.22
C LEU A 533 -13.23 4.83 2.73
N TYR A 534 -13.72 5.64 3.66
CA TYR A 534 -14.06 7.05 3.39
C TYR A 534 -12.99 7.95 4.03
N VAL A 535 -12.73 9.08 3.40
CA VAL A 535 -12.08 10.23 4.03
C VAL A 535 -12.94 11.47 3.80
N GLY A 536 -13.08 12.29 4.83
CA GLY A 536 -13.93 13.48 4.80
C GLY A 536 -13.38 14.64 5.62
N SER A 537 -13.90 15.84 5.36
CA SER A 537 -13.61 17.06 6.14
C SER A 537 -14.27 17.07 7.53
N THR A 538 -15.22 16.15 7.76
CA THR A 538 -15.94 16.00 9.03
C THR A 538 -16.10 14.51 9.42
N PRO A 539 -16.31 14.18 10.71
CA PRO A 539 -16.30 12.79 11.20
C PRO A 539 -17.27 11.86 10.46
N GLY A 540 -16.71 10.88 9.73
CA GLY A 540 -17.48 9.87 9.01
C GLY A 540 -18.06 10.32 7.66
N ALA A 541 -17.75 11.52 7.19
CA ALA A 541 -18.08 11.98 5.84
C ALA A 541 -17.18 11.32 4.78
N LYS A 542 -17.61 11.41 3.51
CA LYS A 542 -16.91 10.86 2.32
C LYS A 542 -16.51 11.92 1.31
N ASP A 543 -16.65 13.19 1.65
CA ASP A 543 -16.56 14.33 0.73
C ASP A 543 -15.18 14.51 0.11
N VAL A 544 -14.13 13.92 0.69
CA VAL A 544 -12.76 13.98 0.15
C VAL A 544 -12.47 12.75 -0.71
N PHE A 545 -12.69 11.55 -0.17
CA PHE A 545 -12.37 10.29 -0.84
C PHE A 545 -13.32 9.14 -0.47
N ASN A 546 -13.54 8.24 -1.42
CA ASN A 546 -14.35 7.04 -1.30
C ASN A 546 -13.70 5.90 -2.10
N SER A 547 -13.32 4.80 -1.46
CA SER A 547 -12.65 3.67 -2.11
C SER A 547 -13.57 2.68 -2.84
N GLY A 548 -14.87 2.66 -2.53
CA GLY A 548 -15.70 1.47 -2.76
C GLY A 548 -15.26 0.27 -1.90
N GLU A 549 -15.79 -0.93 -2.17
CA GLU A 549 -15.31 -2.16 -1.53
C GLU A 549 -13.96 -2.60 -2.13
N VAL A 550 -12.96 -2.82 -1.27
CA VAL A 550 -11.60 -3.22 -1.68
C VAL A 550 -11.10 -4.42 -0.86
N SER A 551 -10.31 -5.30 -1.49
CA SER A 551 -9.65 -6.44 -0.82
C SER A 551 -8.24 -6.14 -0.34
N ASN A 552 -7.60 -5.10 -0.90
CA ASN A 552 -6.25 -4.66 -0.57
C ASN A 552 -6.16 -4.03 0.82
N THR A 553 -4.97 -3.96 1.39
CA THR A 553 -4.68 -3.26 2.66
C THR A 553 -3.83 -1.98 2.48
N SER A 554 -3.86 -1.42 1.27
CA SER A 554 -3.21 -0.17 0.90
C SER A 554 -3.98 0.51 -0.24
N ILE A 555 -4.12 1.84 -0.20
CA ILE A 555 -4.76 2.62 -1.28
C ILE A 555 -4.23 4.08 -1.31
N PRO A 556 -3.93 4.66 -2.50
CA PRO A 556 -3.70 6.11 -2.61
C PRO A 556 -5.01 6.87 -2.32
N VAL A 557 -4.92 7.95 -1.55
CA VAL A 557 -6.07 8.79 -1.19
C VAL A 557 -5.97 10.13 -1.91
N TRP A 558 -6.81 10.30 -2.93
CA TRP A 558 -6.91 11.54 -3.70
C TRP A 558 -7.73 12.61 -2.96
N GLY A 559 -7.69 13.86 -3.42
CA GLY A 559 -8.44 14.97 -2.84
C GLY A 559 -7.86 15.61 -1.57
N LEU A 560 -6.83 15.03 -0.95
CA LEU A 560 -6.18 15.58 0.25
C LEU A 560 -5.47 16.91 -0.05
N VAL A 561 -5.87 17.98 0.64
CA VAL A 561 -5.26 19.31 0.57
C VAL A 561 -4.17 19.44 1.66
N PRO A 562 -3.01 20.06 1.38
CA PRO A 562 -1.97 20.28 2.39
C PRO A 562 -2.40 21.20 3.56
N GLY A 563 -1.94 20.90 4.78
CA GLY A 563 -2.18 21.67 6.01
C GLY A 563 -3.56 21.49 6.68
N GLN A 564 -4.42 20.61 6.15
CA GLN A 564 -5.82 20.47 6.56
C GLN A 564 -6.04 19.27 7.49
N ASN A 565 -7.06 19.39 8.37
CA ASN A 565 -7.52 18.31 9.23
C ASN A 565 -8.55 17.43 8.49
N TYR A 566 -8.45 16.12 8.67
CA TYR A 566 -9.31 15.14 8.02
C TYR A 566 -9.69 14.00 8.96
N PHE A 567 -10.79 13.34 8.62
CA PHE A 567 -11.30 12.16 9.30
C PHE A 567 -11.37 11.01 8.31
N ALA A 568 -10.63 9.94 8.59
CA ALA A 568 -10.76 8.67 7.88
C ALA A 568 -11.66 7.72 8.66
N ARG A 569 -12.51 6.98 7.95
CA ARG A 569 -13.30 5.87 8.49
C ARG A 569 -13.05 4.63 7.66
N LEU A 570 -12.49 3.62 8.31
CA LEU A 570 -12.16 2.32 7.72
C LEU A 570 -13.18 1.29 8.20
N TRP A 571 -13.98 0.74 7.28
CA TRP A 571 -14.87 -0.38 7.55
C TRP A 571 -14.19 -1.73 7.27
N THR A 572 -14.51 -2.73 8.08
CA THR A 572 -14.15 -4.15 7.89
C THR A 572 -15.42 -4.99 7.76
N LYS A 573 -15.54 -5.79 6.70
CA LYS A 573 -16.71 -6.65 6.41
C LYS A 573 -16.52 -8.03 7.03
N LYS A 574 -17.17 -8.34 8.14
CA LYS A 574 -17.14 -9.65 8.81
C LYS A 574 -18.53 -10.24 8.94
N ASN A 575 -18.71 -11.50 8.53
CA ASN A 575 -19.99 -12.22 8.63
C ASN A 575 -21.18 -11.42 8.06
N ALA A 576 -20.97 -10.81 6.88
CA ALA A 576 -21.89 -9.87 6.20
C ALA A 576 -22.29 -8.60 7.00
N ARG A 577 -21.63 -8.32 8.14
CA ARG A 577 -21.76 -7.07 8.90
C ARG A 577 -20.53 -6.19 8.72
N TRP A 578 -20.73 -4.89 8.86
CA TRP A 578 -19.69 -3.88 8.75
C TRP A 578 -19.32 -3.32 10.13
N TYR A 579 -18.02 -3.21 10.40
CA TYR A 579 -17.46 -2.69 11.66
C TYR A 579 -16.47 -1.57 11.36
N ILE A 580 -16.45 -0.49 12.14
CA ILE A 580 -15.65 0.71 11.86
C ILE A 580 -14.45 0.88 12.80
N SER A 581 -13.34 1.38 12.24
CA SER A 581 -12.34 2.17 12.97
C SER A 581 -12.30 3.57 12.37
N ASP A 582 -12.40 4.59 13.22
CA ASP A 582 -12.13 5.97 12.84
C ASP A 582 -10.65 6.31 13.07
N THR A 583 -10.18 7.37 12.43
CA THR A 583 -8.80 7.90 12.54
C THR A 583 -8.81 9.38 12.19
N THR A 584 -8.28 10.25 13.05
CA THR A 584 -8.09 11.69 12.76
C THR A 584 -6.64 11.97 12.35
N PHE A 585 -6.43 12.95 11.47
CA PHE A 585 -5.07 13.37 11.08
C PHE A 585 -5.05 14.78 10.49
N GLN A 586 -3.86 15.40 10.46
CA GLN A 586 -3.58 16.65 9.76
C GLN A 586 -2.49 16.44 8.69
N THR A 587 -2.77 16.86 7.45
CA THR A 587 -1.78 16.82 6.36
C THR A 587 -0.66 17.85 6.57
N ALA A 588 0.53 17.54 6.05
CA ALA A 588 1.68 18.44 6.09
C ALA A 588 1.38 19.77 5.41
N PRO A 589 1.87 20.92 5.95
CA PRO A 589 1.82 22.20 5.26
C PRO A 589 2.50 22.11 3.90
N GLY A 590 1.80 22.53 2.84
CA GLY A 590 2.32 22.46 1.48
C GLY A 590 3.37 23.53 1.24
N ASN A 591 4.58 23.13 0.82
CA ASN A 591 5.52 24.07 0.22
C ASN A 591 4.96 24.56 -1.11
N LEU A 592 4.95 25.88 -1.33
CA LEU A 592 4.54 26.44 -2.62
C LEU A 592 5.55 26.03 -3.70
N PRO A 593 5.12 25.39 -4.81
CA PRO A 593 5.98 25.10 -5.95
C PRO A 593 6.31 26.39 -6.72
N ASP A 594 7.20 26.33 -7.70
CA ASP A 594 7.29 27.42 -8.68
C ASP A 594 5.99 27.50 -9.48
N GLN A 595 5.37 28.68 -9.52
CA GLN A 595 4.05 28.88 -10.11
C GLN A 595 4.02 28.63 -11.62
N THR A 596 5.11 28.94 -12.35
CA THR A 596 5.14 28.77 -13.80
C THR A 596 5.28 27.28 -14.15
N ASN A 597 6.19 26.58 -13.48
CA ASN A 597 6.37 25.14 -13.61
C ASN A 597 5.14 24.35 -13.15
N PHE A 598 4.47 24.78 -12.07
CA PHE A 598 3.24 24.15 -11.58
C PHE A 598 2.13 24.15 -12.64
N TYR A 599 1.77 25.32 -13.18
CA TYR A 599 0.75 25.39 -14.22
C TYR A 599 1.19 24.71 -15.52
N GLN A 600 2.48 24.79 -15.88
CA GLN A 600 3.01 24.10 -17.06
C GLN A 600 2.93 22.58 -16.90
N THR A 601 3.20 22.02 -15.72
CA THR A 601 3.02 20.59 -15.41
C THR A 601 1.56 20.18 -15.54
N VAL A 602 0.62 20.92 -14.95
CA VAL A 602 -0.82 20.63 -15.08
C VAL A 602 -1.25 20.63 -16.56
N GLN A 603 -0.86 21.64 -17.32
CA GLN A 603 -1.20 21.75 -18.74
C GLN A 603 -0.55 20.65 -19.58
N ASN A 604 0.74 20.34 -19.34
CA ASN A 604 1.46 19.27 -20.03
C ASN A 604 0.84 17.89 -19.77
N LEU A 605 0.51 17.56 -18.51
CA LEU A 605 -0.12 16.28 -18.17
C LEU A 605 -1.53 16.19 -18.76
N THR A 606 -2.32 17.25 -18.72
CA THR A 606 -3.65 17.31 -19.34
C THR A 606 -3.58 17.07 -20.86
N ALA A 607 -2.60 17.71 -21.53
CA ALA A 607 -2.34 17.52 -22.95
C ALA A 607 -1.82 16.11 -23.28
N GLN A 608 -0.93 15.57 -22.46
CA GLN A 608 -0.38 14.21 -22.58
C GLN A 608 -1.48 13.17 -22.51
N VAL A 609 -2.41 13.28 -21.56
CA VAL A 609 -3.52 12.32 -21.37
C VAL A 609 -4.51 12.36 -22.53
N ARG A 610 -4.88 13.55 -23.04
CA ARG A 610 -5.65 13.66 -24.31
C ARG A 610 -4.89 13.09 -25.50
N GLY A 611 -3.55 13.14 -25.47
CA GLY A 611 -2.65 12.56 -26.47
C GLY A 611 -2.42 11.05 -26.35
N MET A 612 -3.00 10.35 -25.37
CA MET A 612 -2.88 8.88 -25.24
C MET A 612 -3.80 8.09 -26.19
N THR A 613 -4.28 8.69 -27.28
CA THR A 613 -5.20 8.06 -28.24
C THR A 613 -4.71 8.11 -29.68
N GLU A 614 -5.29 7.25 -30.53
CA GLU A 614 -5.06 7.26 -31.97
C GLU A 614 -5.68 8.53 -32.61
N GLY A 615 -4.91 9.62 -32.55
CA GLY A 615 -5.31 10.94 -33.01
C GLY A 615 -6.58 11.45 -32.29
N PRO A 616 -7.55 12.04 -33.02
CA PRO A 616 -8.78 12.57 -32.42
C PRO A 616 -9.79 11.49 -31.96
N THR A 617 -9.51 10.20 -32.17
CA THR A 617 -10.39 9.12 -31.70
C THR A 617 -10.29 8.96 -30.18
N ASN A 618 -11.19 8.17 -29.58
CA ASN A 618 -11.08 7.76 -28.17
C ASN A 618 -10.41 6.38 -27.99
N LYS A 619 -9.72 5.84 -29.00
CA LYS A 619 -9.05 4.55 -28.93
C LYS A 619 -7.65 4.69 -28.31
N PRO A 620 -7.34 4.07 -27.15
CA PRO A 620 -6.06 4.27 -26.47
C PRO A 620 -4.84 3.69 -27.21
N LEU A 621 -3.70 4.40 -27.12
CA LEU A 621 -2.40 3.95 -27.64
C LEU A 621 -1.78 2.87 -26.76
N ALA A 622 -1.48 1.72 -27.34
CA ALA A 622 -0.93 0.56 -26.64
C ALA A 622 0.31 0.92 -25.78
N GLY A 623 0.32 0.46 -24.52
CA GLY A 623 1.36 0.77 -23.54
C GLY A 623 1.17 2.10 -22.78
N SER A 624 0.17 2.91 -23.12
CA SER A 624 -0.20 4.08 -22.33
C SER A 624 -0.94 3.70 -21.03
N PRO A 625 -0.85 4.51 -19.96
CA PRO A 625 -1.69 4.35 -18.77
C PRO A 625 -3.20 4.31 -19.09
N LEU A 626 -3.64 5.07 -20.09
CA LEU A 626 -5.03 5.07 -20.55
C LEU A 626 -5.48 3.71 -21.10
N THR A 627 -4.60 2.96 -21.78
CA THR A 627 -4.91 1.57 -22.18
C THR A 627 -5.14 0.67 -20.98
N SER A 628 -4.31 0.77 -19.93
CA SER A 628 -4.46 -0.03 -18.70
C SER A 628 -5.76 0.29 -17.97
N GLN A 629 -6.10 1.59 -17.84
CA GLN A 629 -7.34 2.06 -17.23
C GLN A 629 -8.57 1.54 -18.00
N VAL A 630 -8.60 1.71 -19.32
CA VAL A 630 -9.68 1.24 -20.21
C VAL A 630 -9.84 -0.28 -20.16
N ALA A 631 -8.73 -1.03 -20.21
CA ALA A 631 -8.74 -2.48 -20.11
C ALA A 631 -9.25 -3.00 -18.76
N SER A 632 -8.95 -2.30 -17.65
CA SER A 632 -9.44 -2.67 -16.31
C SER A 632 -10.97 -2.68 -16.19
N ARG A 633 -11.65 -1.91 -17.04
CA ARG A 633 -13.12 -1.78 -17.11
C ARG A 633 -13.76 -2.65 -18.20
N GLY A 634 -12.96 -3.44 -18.94
CA GLY A 634 -13.46 -4.33 -19.99
C GLY A 634 -13.99 -3.63 -21.25
N ILE A 635 -13.67 -2.35 -21.45
CA ILE A 635 -14.10 -1.55 -22.60
C ILE A 635 -12.92 -1.28 -23.56
N THR A 636 -13.20 -0.80 -24.78
CA THR A 636 -12.20 -0.66 -25.86
C THR A 636 -11.85 0.79 -26.22
N ASN A 637 -12.71 1.75 -25.88
CA ASN A 637 -12.49 3.17 -26.06
C ASN A 637 -12.51 3.88 -24.70
N ALA A 638 -11.71 4.93 -24.55
CA ALA A 638 -11.69 5.77 -23.37
C ALA A 638 -12.97 6.62 -23.24
N THR A 639 -13.52 6.62 -22.03
CA THR A 639 -14.57 7.53 -21.58
C THR A 639 -13.96 8.69 -20.79
N CYS A 640 -14.74 9.74 -20.53
CA CYS A 640 -14.29 10.90 -19.74
C CYS A 640 -13.75 10.50 -18.35
N LEU A 641 -14.36 9.51 -17.70
CA LEU A 641 -13.89 8.92 -16.45
C LEU A 641 -12.47 8.32 -16.58
N ASP A 642 -12.12 7.72 -17.72
CA ASP A 642 -10.79 7.11 -17.89
C ASP A 642 -9.70 8.16 -18.06
N TYR A 643 -9.95 9.18 -18.90
CA TYR A 643 -9.05 10.33 -19.03
C TYR A 643 -8.88 11.06 -17.69
N ALA A 644 -9.97 11.33 -16.97
CA ALA A 644 -9.94 12.02 -15.69
C ALA A 644 -9.20 11.20 -14.61
N THR A 645 -9.40 9.88 -14.56
CA THR A 645 -8.70 8.99 -13.62
C THR A 645 -7.19 9.01 -13.86
N VAL A 646 -6.76 8.87 -15.12
CA VAL A 646 -5.33 8.89 -15.48
C VAL A 646 -4.70 10.24 -15.18
N LEU A 647 -5.38 11.36 -15.45
CA LEU A 647 -4.85 12.69 -15.10
C LEU A 647 -4.77 12.89 -13.57
N THR A 648 -5.78 12.45 -12.81
CA THR A 648 -5.75 12.51 -11.34
C THR A 648 -4.59 11.70 -10.76
N GLU A 649 -4.31 10.51 -11.30
CA GLU A 649 -3.15 9.71 -10.89
C GLU A 649 -1.81 10.39 -11.25
N LEU A 650 -1.66 10.90 -12.48
CA LEU A 650 -0.42 11.56 -12.90
C LEU A 650 -0.14 12.86 -12.13
N LEU A 651 -1.18 13.63 -11.79
CA LEU A 651 -1.06 14.80 -10.91
C LEU A 651 -0.62 14.40 -9.51
N TYR A 652 -1.22 13.35 -8.92
CA TYR A 652 -0.84 12.80 -7.63
C TYR A 652 0.63 12.33 -7.61
N GLN A 653 1.08 11.61 -8.64
CA GLN A 653 2.48 11.21 -8.81
C GLN A 653 3.44 12.42 -8.90
N ASN A 654 2.98 13.54 -9.49
CA ASN A 654 3.71 14.80 -9.56
C ASN A 654 3.56 15.69 -8.31
N HIS A 655 3.03 15.15 -7.21
CA HIS A 655 2.81 15.85 -5.94
C HIS A 655 1.89 17.08 -6.09
N ILE A 656 0.84 16.93 -6.90
CA ILE A 656 -0.25 17.89 -7.07
C ILE A 656 -1.55 17.21 -6.62
N SER A 657 -2.13 17.67 -5.51
CA SER A 657 -3.44 17.20 -5.03
C SER A 657 -4.50 17.36 -6.11
N ALA A 658 -5.11 16.24 -6.53
CA ALA A 658 -6.15 16.19 -7.55
C ALA A 658 -7.36 15.38 -7.06
N ARG A 659 -8.53 15.61 -7.65
CA ARG A 659 -9.77 14.87 -7.40
C ARG A 659 -10.62 14.75 -8.67
N LEU A 660 -11.46 13.71 -8.73
CA LEU A 660 -12.49 13.59 -9.76
C LEU A 660 -13.70 14.47 -9.41
N ARG A 661 -14.33 15.07 -10.43
CA ARG A 661 -15.66 15.70 -10.34
C ARG A 661 -16.56 15.18 -11.45
N VAL A 662 -17.86 15.13 -11.18
CA VAL A 662 -18.89 14.88 -12.18
C VAL A 662 -19.73 16.14 -12.35
N ILE A 663 -20.01 16.47 -13.60
CA ILE A 663 -20.92 17.53 -14.03
C ILE A 663 -21.95 16.91 -14.99
N THR A 664 -23.14 17.49 -15.14
CA THR A 664 -24.17 16.99 -16.06
C THR A 664 -25.02 18.13 -16.59
N PHE A 665 -25.47 18.02 -17.84
CA PHE A 665 -26.33 19.04 -18.44
C PHE A 665 -27.74 19.02 -17.83
N ASN A 666 -28.44 17.89 -17.93
CA ASN A 666 -29.87 17.74 -17.61
C ASN A 666 -30.14 16.90 -16.35
N GLY A 667 -29.11 16.60 -15.56
CA GLY A 667 -29.21 15.77 -14.35
C GLY A 667 -29.13 14.25 -14.60
N THR A 668 -29.13 13.80 -15.87
CA THR A 668 -28.98 12.38 -16.21
C THR A 668 -27.52 11.94 -16.21
N SER A 669 -27.33 10.63 -16.17
CA SER A 669 -26.06 9.89 -16.31
C SER A 669 -25.57 9.79 -17.75
N PHE A 670 -26.46 10.00 -18.74
CA PHE A 670 -26.10 10.00 -20.15
C PHE A 670 -25.41 11.30 -20.57
N ASP A 671 -26.01 12.44 -20.22
CA ASP A 671 -25.44 13.78 -20.44
C ASP A 671 -24.52 14.21 -19.28
N ALA A 672 -23.89 13.24 -18.60
CA ALA A 672 -22.91 13.44 -17.54
C ALA A 672 -21.47 13.30 -18.04
N HIS A 673 -20.56 14.03 -17.40
CA HIS A 673 -19.16 14.10 -17.76
C HIS A 673 -18.27 14.11 -16.51
N THR A 674 -17.20 13.32 -16.53
CA THR A 674 -16.20 13.27 -15.45
C THR A 674 -14.93 14.00 -15.86
N LEU A 675 -14.43 14.87 -14.98
CA LEU A 675 -13.22 15.65 -15.19
C LEU A 675 -12.34 15.66 -13.93
N THR A 676 -11.15 16.26 -14.03
CA THR A 676 -10.22 16.42 -12.90
C THR A 676 -10.23 17.86 -12.39
N GLU A 677 -10.31 18.02 -11.07
CA GLU A 677 -9.88 19.26 -10.43
C GLU A 677 -8.51 19.05 -9.77
N TYR A 678 -7.61 20.02 -9.93
CA TYR A 678 -6.36 20.13 -9.18
C TYR A 678 -6.49 21.22 -8.10
N TYR A 679 -5.80 21.07 -6.98
CA TYR A 679 -5.72 22.11 -5.96
C TYR A 679 -4.63 23.10 -6.32
N ASP A 680 -5.03 24.36 -6.50
CA ASP A 680 -4.16 25.50 -6.74
C ASP A 680 -3.70 26.07 -5.38
N PRO A 681 -2.42 25.90 -4.99
CA PRO A 681 -1.95 26.31 -3.68
C PRO A 681 -1.67 27.82 -3.58
N PHE A 682 -1.63 28.54 -4.70
CA PHE A 682 -1.43 30.00 -4.73
C PHE A 682 -2.73 30.73 -4.45
N TRP A 683 -3.85 30.17 -4.89
CA TRP A 683 -5.19 30.73 -4.69
C TRP A 683 -6.03 29.99 -3.62
N GLY A 684 -5.51 28.89 -3.07
CA GLY A 684 -6.15 28.13 -1.99
C GLY A 684 -7.45 27.43 -2.41
N LYS A 685 -7.58 27.05 -3.69
CA LYS A 685 -8.85 26.56 -4.26
C LYS A 685 -8.66 25.46 -5.29
N TRP A 686 -9.74 24.80 -5.65
CA TRP A 686 -9.77 23.84 -6.75
C TRP A 686 -9.90 24.54 -8.12
N ALA A 687 -9.34 23.94 -9.16
CA ALA A 687 -9.37 24.42 -10.53
C ALA A 687 -9.46 23.27 -11.54
N VAL A 688 -10.14 23.48 -12.66
CA VAL A 688 -10.47 22.42 -13.64
C VAL A 688 -9.36 22.20 -14.66
N ALA A 689 -9.02 20.92 -14.84
CA ALA A 689 -8.27 20.40 -15.96
C ALA A 689 -9.09 19.27 -16.61
N ASP A 690 -9.42 19.41 -17.90
CA ASP A 690 -10.23 18.45 -18.64
C ASP A 690 -9.39 17.73 -19.72
N PRO A 691 -8.93 16.51 -19.42
CA PRO A 691 -8.14 15.71 -20.35
C PRO A 691 -8.99 15.04 -21.45
N THR A 692 -10.33 15.11 -21.39
CA THR A 692 -11.20 14.57 -22.45
C THR A 692 -11.25 15.53 -23.62
N PHE A 693 -11.35 16.82 -23.34
CA PHE A 693 -11.33 17.90 -24.34
C PHE A 693 -9.92 18.48 -24.58
N GLY A 694 -8.95 18.19 -23.71
CA GLY A 694 -7.58 18.69 -23.83
C GLY A 694 -7.46 20.17 -23.49
N VAL A 695 -8.11 20.61 -22.41
CA VAL A 695 -8.19 22.01 -21.98
C VAL A 695 -7.97 22.17 -20.47
N THR A 696 -7.52 23.35 -20.06
CA THR A 696 -7.58 23.84 -18.67
C THR A 696 -8.45 25.07 -18.61
N TYR A 697 -9.18 25.30 -17.51
CA TYR A 697 -9.97 26.51 -17.33
C TYR A 697 -9.17 27.47 -16.44
N SER A 698 -8.61 28.52 -17.04
CA SER A 698 -7.69 29.45 -16.38
C SER A 698 -7.63 30.79 -17.10
N ASP A 699 -7.82 31.89 -16.36
CA ASP A 699 -7.56 33.23 -16.90
C ASP A 699 -6.06 33.49 -17.00
N ASP A 700 -5.59 33.76 -18.21
CA ASP A 700 -4.19 34.06 -18.53
C ASP A 700 -3.71 35.38 -17.94
N ALA A 701 -4.61 36.35 -17.70
CA ALA A 701 -4.26 37.66 -17.16
C ALA A 701 -3.99 37.59 -15.65
N THR A 702 -4.84 36.91 -14.88
CA THR A 702 -4.65 36.71 -13.43
C THR A 702 -3.90 35.44 -13.04
N ARG A 703 -3.63 34.53 -14.00
CA ARG A 703 -3.07 33.18 -13.77
C ARG A 703 -3.84 32.45 -12.66
N ARG A 704 -5.16 32.43 -12.79
CA ARG A 704 -6.09 31.86 -11.81
C ARG A 704 -6.97 30.84 -12.50
N GLY A 705 -6.89 29.59 -12.06
CA GLY A 705 -7.80 28.53 -12.51
C GLY A 705 -9.26 28.82 -12.14
N GLN A 706 -10.21 28.15 -12.79
CA GLN A 706 -11.64 28.19 -12.46
C GLN A 706 -12.08 26.81 -11.94
N SER A 707 -12.81 26.75 -10.83
CA SER A 707 -13.41 25.50 -10.33
C SER A 707 -14.66 25.13 -11.12
N VAL A 708 -15.20 23.93 -10.95
CA VAL A 708 -16.49 23.58 -11.58
C VAL A 708 -17.63 24.49 -11.10
N GLU A 709 -17.56 24.98 -9.85
CA GLU A 709 -18.52 25.94 -9.29
C GLU A 709 -18.37 27.33 -9.92
N ASP A 710 -17.14 27.84 -10.11
CA ASP A 710 -16.90 29.12 -10.82
C ASP A 710 -17.56 29.07 -12.22
N ILE A 711 -17.30 27.99 -12.98
CA ILE A 711 -17.80 27.80 -14.35
C ILE A 711 -19.33 27.65 -14.35
N SER A 712 -19.89 26.87 -13.42
CA SER A 712 -21.33 26.67 -13.26
C SER A 712 -22.07 27.99 -13.00
N GLN A 713 -21.52 28.87 -12.15
CA GLN A 713 -22.09 30.19 -11.91
C GLN A 713 -22.09 31.08 -13.18
N TYR A 714 -21.05 30.99 -14.02
CA TYR A 714 -21.04 31.70 -15.31
C TYR A 714 -22.06 31.12 -16.31
N VAL A 715 -22.29 29.81 -16.32
CA VAL A 715 -23.33 29.18 -17.17
C VAL A 715 -24.73 29.58 -16.71
N LEU A 716 -25.02 29.49 -15.41
CA LEU A 716 -26.30 29.88 -14.81
C LEU A 716 -26.62 31.38 -15.02
N SER A 717 -25.61 32.24 -14.95
CA SER A 717 -25.74 33.69 -15.22
C SER A 717 -25.61 34.07 -16.70
N ARG A 718 -25.44 33.09 -17.61
CA ARG A 718 -25.21 33.24 -19.06
C ARG A 718 -23.99 34.12 -19.43
N GLN A 719 -23.01 34.24 -18.53
CA GLN A 719 -21.77 35.01 -18.67
C GLN A 719 -20.66 34.20 -19.37
N PHE A 720 -20.96 33.57 -20.52
CA PHE A 720 -20.05 32.63 -21.19
C PHE A 720 -18.66 33.23 -21.53
N SER A 721 -18.57 34.53 -21.79
CA SER A 721 -17.31 35.25 -22.03
C SER A 721 -16.39 35.38 -20.81
N SER A 722 -16.87 35.03 -19.61
CA SER A 722 -16.06 34.93 -18.38
C SER A 722 -15.49 33.53 -18.14
N ILE A 723 -15.82 32.55 -19.00
CA ILE A 723 -15.34 31.17 -18.90
C ILE A 723 -14.02 31.05 -19.67
N ALA A 724 -12.92 30.95 -18.93
CA ALA A 724 -11.57 31.13 -19.44
C ALA A 724 -10.99 29.81 -20.00
N VAL A 725 -11.54 29.33 -21.11
CA VAL A 725 -11.15 28.07 -21.74
C VAL A 725 -9.78 28.19 -22.43
N ARG A 726 -8.77 27.49 -21.92
CA ARG A 726 -7.41 27.43 -22.49
C ARG A 726 -7.13 26.04 -23.06
N PRO A 727 -7.13 25.87 -24.39
CA PRO A 727 -6.63 24.65 -25.03
C PRO A 727 -5.16 24.39 -24.71
N VAL A 728 -4.83 23.14 -24.39
CA VAL A 728 -3.44 22.72 -24.10
C VAL A 728 -2.87 21.72 -25.11
N THR A 729 -3.67 21.30 -26.11
CA THR A 729 -3.24 20.38 -27.17
C THR A 729 -3.04 21.07 -28.51
N SER A 730 -2.26 20.45 -29.39
CA SER A 730 -2.10 20.86 -30.81
C SER A 730 -3.40 20.80 -31.63
N TYR A 731 -4.45 20.15 -31.11
CA TYR A 731 -5.79 20.12 -31.69
C TYR A 731 -6.61 21.39 -31.39
N GLY A 732 -6.12 22.28 -30.51
CA GLY A 732 -6.82 23.52 -30.16
C GLY A 732 -8.21 23.23 -29.59
N THR A 733 -9.23 23.91 -30.12
CA THR A 733 -10.63 23.72 -29.71
C THR A 733 -11.34 22.54 -30.37
N TYR A 734 -10.67 21.74 -31.22
CA TYR A 734 -11.30 20.66 -32.01
C TYR A 734 -12.25 19.76 -31.22
N PHE A 735 -11.83 19.27 -30.06
CA PHE A 735 -12.66 18.35 -29.24
C PHE A 735 -13.89 19.03 -28.65
N LEU A 736 -13.83 20.35 -28.39
CA LEU A 736 -14.98 21.14 -27.98
C LEU A 736 -15.91 21.37 -29.19
N THR A 737 -15.35 21.82 -30.31
CA THR A 737 -16.13 22.18 -31.50
C THR A 737 -16.76 20.97 -32.21
N ASN A 738 -16.25 19.76 -32.00
CA ASN A 738 -16.77 18.51 -32.57
C ASN A 738 -17.52 17.62 -31.55
N TYR A 739 -17.74 18.09 -30.32
CA TYR A 739 -18.64 17.42 -29.37
C TYR A 739 -20.10 17.59 -29.80
N TYR A 740 -20.97 16.64 -29.43
CA TYR A 740 -22.37 16.60 -29.88
C TYR A 740 -23.25 17.74 -29.30
N MET A 741 -22.76 18.40 -28.25
CA MET A 741 -23.30 19.64 -27.70
C MET A 741 -22.18 20.69 -27.55
N ASP A 742 -22.48 21.84 -26.94
CA ASP A 742 -21.44 22.73 -26.42
C ASP A 742 -21.04 22.26 -25.01
N PRO A 743 -19.81 21.77 -24.78
CA PRO A 743 -19.43 21.15 -23.50
C PRO A 743 -19.54 22.08 -22.30
N VAL A 744 -19.60 23.40 -22.49
CA VAL A 744 -19.79 24.34 -21.38
C VAL A 744 -21.17 24.18 -20.71
N LEU A 745 -22.17 23.67 -21.43
CA LEU A 745 -23.51 23.42 -20.87
C LEU A 745 -23.52 22.26 -19.86
N LEU A 746 -22.55 21.36 -19.90
CA LEU A 746 -22.41 20.27 -18.92
C LEU A 746 -22.21 20.78 -17.49
N TYR A 747 -21.78 22.04 -17.30
CA TYR A 747 -21.62 22.67 -15.98
C TYR A 747 -22.93 23.23 -15.40
N LEU A 748 -24.08 23.07 -16.07
CA LEU A 748 -25.38 23.52 -15.57
C LEU A 748 -25.76 22.83 -14.25
N ASN A 749 -25.35 21.57 -14.06
CA ASN A 749 -25.48 20.85 -12.80
C ASN A 749 -24.12 20.25 -12.38
N VAL A 750 -23.73 20.50 -11.12
CA VAL A 750 -22.45 20.06 -10.55
C VAL A 750 -22.71 19.06 -9.44
N VAL A 751 -22.16 17.85 -9.55
CA VAL A 751 -22.30 16.83 -8.51
C VAL A 751 -21.37 17.17 -7.33
N PRO A 752 -21.84 17.03 -6.07
CA PRO A 752 -20.99 17.15 -4.89
C PRO A 752 -19.81 16.17 -4.93
N PRO A 753 -18.63 16.53 -4.40
CA PRO A 753 -17.49 15.60 -4.29
C PRO A 753 -17.88 14.27 -3.64
N ASN A 754 -17.60 13.15 -4.34
CA ASN A 754 -17.97 11.78 -3.95
C ASN A 754 -19.49 11.53 -3.74
N GLY A 755 -20.34 12.44 -4.23
CA GLY A 755 -21.80 12.31 -4.31
C GLY A 755 -22.28 11.56 -5.55
N SER A 756 -23.55 11.75 -5.89
CA SER A 756 -24.28 11.09 -6.97
C SER A 756 -25.29 12.04 -7.63
N LEU A 757 -25.92 11.60 -8.72
CA LEU A 757 -26.98 12.36 -9.40
C LEU A 757 -28.25 12.54 -8.54
N ALA A 758 -28.44 11.73 -7.50
CA ALA A 758 -29.52 11.92 -6.53
C ALA A 758 -29.24 13.05 -5.52
N ASP A 759 -28.00 13.54 -5.45
CA ASP A 759 -27.56 14.58 -4.51
C ASP A 759 -27.63 16.00 -5.10
N ILE A 760 -28.10 16.17 -6.36
CA ILE A 760 -28.23 17.47 -7.03
C ILE A 760 -29.67 17.96 -7.13
N ALA A 761 -29.89 19.24 -6.82
CA ALA A 761 -31.11 19.95 -7.18
C ALA A 761 -31.02 20.33 -8.67
N ASN A 762 -31.56 19.48 -9.53
CA ASN A 762 -31.43 19.59 -10.99
C ASN A 762 -31.99 20.92 -11.54
N ASN A 763 -31.10 21.81 -11.98
CA ASN A 763 -31.44 23.03 -12.71
C ASN A 763 -32.06 22.64 -14.07
N PRO A 764 -33.29 23.06 -14.37
CA PRO A 764 -33.97 22.66 -15.60
C PRO A 764 -33.22 23.19 -16.83
N PRO A 765 -32.94 22.35 -17.85
CA PRO A 765 -32.23 22.77 -19.05
C PRO A 765 -33.06 23.66 -19.98
N ASP A 766 -34.37 23.82 -19.71
CA ASP A 766 -35.42 24.52 -20.49
C ASP A 766 -34.99 25.83 -21.21
N ASP A 767 -33.96 26.51 -20.70
CA ASP A 767 -33.48 27.84 -21.08
C ASP A 767 -32.29 27.86 -22.08
N PHE A 768 -31.74 26.69 -22.47
CA PHE A 768 -30.56 26.56 -23.37
C PHE A 768 -30.87 25.88 -24.73
N PRO A 769 -31.42 24.65 -24.80
CA PRO A 769 -32.08 24.08 -25.96
C PRO A 769 -33.16 25.00 -26.56
N THR A 770 -33.31 24.92 -27.88
CA THR A 770 -34.42 25.55 -28.61
C THR A 770 -35.55 24.54 -28.75
N LEU A 771 -36.76 24.89 -28.30
CA LEU A 771 -37.99 24.13 -28.59
C LEU A 771 -38.27 24.14 -30.09
N GLN A 772 -38.59 22.97 -30.66
CA GLN A 772 -38.82 22.77 -32.09
C GLN A 772 -40.25 22.30 -32.36
N THR A 773 -40.72 22.54 -33.59
CA THR A 773 -41.98 21.97 -34.09
C THR A 773 -41.67 20.80 -35.02
N GLU A 774 -42.47 19.72 -34.94
CA GLU A 774 -42.23 18.46 -35.66
C GLU A 774 -41.94 18.68 -37.16
N ASN A 775 -42.76 19.51 -37.81
CA ASN A 775 -42.67 19.84 -39.25
C ASN A 775 -41.34 20.49 -39.68
N VAL A 776 -40.49 20.93 -38.75
CA VAL A 776 -39.18 21.53 -39.01
C VAL A 776 -38.02 20.55 -38.80
N VAL A 777 -38.21 19.52 -37.97
CA VAL A 777 -37.10 18.65 -37.49
C VAL A 777 -37.28 17.16 -37.77
N VAL A 778 -38.52 16.67 -37.92
CA VAL A 778 -38.76 15.27 -38.28
C VAL A 778 -38.21 15.02 -39.69
N GLY A 779 -37.34 14.02 -39.82
CA GLY A 779 -36.64 13.71 -41.06
C GLY A 779 -35.33 14.47 -41.29
N VAL A 780 -34.93 15.38 -40.39
CA VAL A 780 -33.67 16.13 -40.47
C VAL A 780 -32.65 15.52 -39.52
N SER A 781 -31.40 15.31 -39.96
CA SER A 781 -30.33 14.85 -39.07
C SER A 781 -29.96 15.87 -37.98
N GLY A 782 -29.68 15.38 -36.77
CA GLY A 782 -29.33 16.23 -35.64
C GLY A 782 -29.28 15.49 -34.30
N VAL A 783 -28.98 16.24 -33.24
CA VAL A 783 -29.07 15.77 -31.85
C VAL A 783 -30.31 16.38 -31.21
N TYR A 784 -31.17 15.51 -30.67
CA TYR A 784 -32.47 15.87 -30.12
C TYR A 784 -32.59 15.42 -28.67
N LEU A 785 -33.22 16.26 -27.85
CA LEU A 785 -33.74 15.87 -26.54
C LEU A 785 -35.27 15.90 -26.59
N PHE A 786 -35.89 15.00 -25.84
CA PHE A 786 -37.33 14.88 -25.73
C PHE A 786 -37.73 15.11 -24.29
N ARG A 787 -38.75 15.95 -24.07
CA ARG A 787 -39.36 16.14 -22.75
C ARG A 787 -40.77 15.58 -22.76
N PHE A 788 -41.02 14.69 -21.82
CA PHE A 788 -42.27 13.99 -21.61
C PHE A 788 -43.10 14.68 -20.53
N SER A 789 -44.42 14.44 -20.52
CA SER A 789 -45.29 14.99 -19.47
C SER A 789 -45.17 14.24 -18.14
N ASN A 790 -44.72 12.98 -18.17
CA ASN A 790 -44.42 12.20 -16.96
C ASN A 790 -43.42 11.05 -17.22
N GLN A 791 -42.91 10.43 -16.15
CA GLN A 791 -41.88 9.39 -16.16
C GLN A 791 -42.30 8.03 -16.80
N LEU A 792 -43.58 7.81 -17.09
CA LEU A 792 -44.09 6.54 -17.62
C LEU A 792 -44.35 6.57 -19.14
N GLU A 793 -44.16 7.72 -19.78
CA GLU A 793 -44.33 7.89 -21.22
C GLU A 793 -43.10 7.40 -21.99
N THR A 794 -43.32 6.87 -23.19
CA THR A 794 -42.24 6.51 -24.13
C THR A 794 -42.63 6.89 -25.56
N ALA A 795 -41.64 7.18 -26.39
CA ALA A 795 -41.78 7.39 -27.82
C ALA A 795 -40.98 6.31 -28.58
N THR A 796 -41.47 5.93 -29.76
CA THR A 796 -40.78 5.01 -30.67
C THR A 796 -40.43 5.76 -31.94
N ILE A 797 -39.13 5.82 -32.26
CA ILE A 797 -38.58 6.52 -33.42
C ILE A 797 -38.01 5.50 -34.40
N SER A 798 -38.36 5.61 -35.68
CA SER A 798 -37.62 4.96 -36.77
C SER A 798 -36.46 5.86 -37.16
N ASN A 799 -35.23 5.39 -36.95
CA ASN A 799 -33.99 6.08 -37.31
C ASN A 799 -33.22 5.23 -38.32
N SER A 800 -33.19 5.66 -39.58
CA SER A 800 -32.64 4.89 -40.72
C SER A 800 -33.12 3.42 -40.80
N GLY A 801 -34.36 3.15 -40.36
CA GLY A 801 -34.94 1.79 -40.32
C GLY A 801 -34.69 1.00 -39.03
N THR A 802 -33.87 1.50 -38.11
CA THR A 802 -33.75 0.97 -36.74
C THR A 802 -34.83 1.58 -35.85
N LEU A 803 -35.55 0.76 -35.09
CA LEU A 803 -36.47 1.26 -34.06
C LEU A 803 -35.69 1.61 -32.78
N LEU A 804 -35.78 2.87 -32.37
CA LEU A 804 -35.26 3.39 -31.11
C LEU A 804 -36.43 3.73 -30.18
N GLN A 805 -36.42 3.19 -28.97
CA GLN A 805 -37.33 3.63 -27.91
C GLN A 805 -36.66 4.75 -27.11
N VAL A 806 -37.40 5.81 -26.84
CA VAL A 806 -36.95 6.98 -26.08
C VAL A 806 -37.92 7.21 -24.93
N GLN A 807 -37.40 7.52 -23.75
CA GLN A 807 -38.14 7.63 -22.49
C GLN A 807 -37.44 8.63 -21.55
N PRO A 808 -38.07 9.07 -20.46
CA PRO A 808 -37.42 9.81 -19.38
C PRO A 808 -36.36 8.98 -18.65
N GLU A 809 -35.20 9.57 -18.36
CA GLU A 809 -34.10 8.91 -17.66
C GLU A 809 -33.82 9.54 -16.28
N ASP A 810 -33.18 8.77 -15.39
CA ASP A 810 -32.68 9.20 -14.07
C ASP A 810 -33.67 10.01 -13.20
N SER A 811 -34.94 9.60 -13.18
CA SER A 811 -36.04 10.28 -12.46
C SER A 811 -36.33 11.71 -12.92
N THR A 812 -35.90 12.10 -14.12
CA THR A 812 -36.25 13.40 -14.73
C THR A 812 -37.54 13.29 -15.57
N THR A 813 -37.89 14.34 -16.33
CA THR A 813 -38.87 14.29 -17.44
C THR A 813 -38.21 14.33 -18.81
N TRP A 814 -36.88 14.26 -18.85
CA TRP A 814 -36.05 14.43 -20.03
C TRP A 814 -35.46 13.08 -20.49
N SER A 815 -35.37 12.90 -21.80
CA SER A 815 -34.55 11.84 -22.37
C SER A 815 -33.06 12.17 -22.28
N ALA A 816 -32.23 11.13 -22.40
CA ALA A 816 -30.89 11.25 -22.95
C ALA A 816 -30.88 12.01 -24.29
N SER A 817 -29.77 12.68 -24.62
CA SER A 817 -29.54 13.23 -25.96
C SER A 817 -29.43 12.13 -27.03
N VAL A 818 -30.30 12.15 -28.05
CA VAL A 818 -30.32 11.14 -29.12
C VAL A 818 -29.87 11.75 -30.45
N TYR A 819 -28.89 11.13 -31.11
CA TYR A 819 -28.56 11.44 -32.51
C TYR A 819 -29.53 10.73 -33.46
N LEU A 820 -30.20 11.49 -34.31
CA LEU A 820 -31.11 11.00 -35.34
C LEU A 820 -30.57 11.36 -36.73
N SER A 821 -30.70 10.44 -37.68
CA SER A 821 -30.21 10.56 -39.06
C SER A 821 -31.29 11.14 -39.99
N ASP A 822 -30.89 11.60 -41.19
CA ASP A 822 -31.85 12.05 -42.20
C ASP A 822 -32.90 10.97 -42.50
N GLY A 823 -34.15 11.40 -42.65
CA GLY A 823 -35.30 10.52 -42.85
C GLY A 823 -35.85 9.84 -41.58
N TRP A 824 -35.44 10.23 -40.38
CA TRP A 824 -36.05 9.74 -39.13
C TRP A 824 -37.54 10.14 -38.99
N SER A 825 -38.33 9.32 -38.31
CA SER A 825 -39.75 9.61 -38.04
C SER A 825 -40.28 8.93 -36.78
N PHE A 826 -41.35 9.46 -36.20
CA PHE A 826 -42.07 8.75 -35.13
C PHE A 826 -42.88 7.58 -35.68
N VAL A 827 -42.79 6.45 -34.99
CA VAL A 827 -43.73 5.32 -35.07
C VAL A 827 -44.83 5.48 -34.01
N SER A 828 -44.49 6.04 -32.85
CA SER A 828 -45.43 6.44 -31.80
C SER A 828 -44.84 7.54 -30.92
N ALA A 829 -45.65 8.51 -30.50
CA ALA A 829 -45.27 9.55 -29.54
C ALA A 829 -46.47 9.92 -28.65
N PRO A 830 -46.25 10.37 -27.39
CA PRO A 830 -47.26 11.08 -26.61
C PRO A 830 -47.68 12.38 -27.30
N GLN A 831 -48.94 12.80 -27.13
CA GLN A 831 -49.47 13.98 -27.80
C GLN A 831 -48.79 15.30 -27.37
N ASP A 832 -48.35 15.38 -26.11
CA ASP A 832 -47.72 16.57 -25.53
C ASP A 832 -46.17 16.48 -25.51
N LEU A 833 -45.58 15.59 -26.32
CA LEU A 833 -44.14 15.39 -26.40
C LEU A 833 -43.44 16.64 -26.94
N GLN A 834 -42.52 17.22 -26.17
CA GLN A 834 -41.75 18.39 -26.60
C GLN A 834 -40.39 17.97 -27.16
N ILE A 835 -40.04 18.48 -28.35
CA ILE A 835 -38.81 18.18 -29.07
C ILE A 835 -37.88 19.38 -28.99
N PHE A 836 -36.61 19.14 -28.65
CA PHE A 836 -35.62 20.19 -28.47
C PHE A 836 -34.34 19.89 -29.25
N THR A 837 -33.72 20.92 -29.82
CA THR A 837 -32.34 20.88 -30.36
C THR A 837 -31.41 21.65 -29.46
N LEU A 838 -30.23 21.11 -29.18
CA LEU A 838 -29.21 21.83 -28.42
C LEU A 838 -28.65 23.02 -29.21
N ARG A 839 -28.48 24.15 -28.51
CA ARG A 839 -27.85 25.36 -29.05
C ARG A 839 -26.43 25.47 -28.52
N ARG A 840 -25.49 25.89 -29.36
CA ARG A 840 -24.14 26.24 -28.93
C ARG A 840 -24.05 27.72 -28.52
N VAL A 841 -23.24 28.00 -27.51
CA VAL A 841 -23.21 29.28 -26.78
C VAL A 841 -21.81 29.90 -26.72
N LEU A 842 -20.77 29.10 -26.91
CA LEU A 842 -19.36 29.48 -26.88
C LEU A 842 -18.53 28.90 -28.06
N PHE A 843 -18.93 27.76 -28.63
CA PHE A 843 -18.19 27.00 -29.67
C PHE A 843 -19.04 26.53 -30.87
#